data_AF-A0A935B6H7-F1
#
_entry.id   AF-A0A935B6H7-F1
#
_cell.length_a   1.000
_cell.length_b   1.000
_cell.length_c   1.000
_cell.angle_alpha   90.00
_cell.angle_beta   90.00
_cell.angle_gamma   90.00
#
_symmetry.space_group_name_H-M   'P 1'
#
loop_
_entity.id
_entity.type
_entity.pdbx_description
1 polymer ?
#
loop_
_entity_poly.entity_id
_entity_poly.type
_entity_poly.pdbx_seq_one_letter_code
_entity_poly.pdbx_strand_id
1 'polypeptide(L)'
;MIAEAGLGLLWIAAALAVMQLGLGWIAVARGRDGQISSLRAIAVAQGILVTLSFFALILLFLRSDMSVALVAANSHSAKPWLYKFAGTWGNHEGSMLLWVTILGVAGSAVALFERSLKASTLIATLAAQAALSIGFYAFLLFSSNPFTRLVPAPADGQGLNPLLQDPGLAFHPPTLYFGYVGMSVAFSFAVGALVTRDVDPAFARAMRPWVLGAWIFLTLGITAGSYWAYYELGWGGWWFWDPVENASLMPWLATTALLHSVTVLATRDGLRAWTVMLAVVAFSMSMVGTFLVRSGILTSVHSFAVDPTRGSFLLALLAVYVGGAMTLFALRIGTVREGNQFDLVSREGALVVNNLLLSAILGIVFVGTLYPLGVEAVTGEKLSVGPPYFNATTGPITLFLVLVMVAGPLMRWRRDQLAVLIQRLAIPILAIALALLALVIVAPDIGILPYLGLMLAGGIAIGSVAPLWGRNLRRTPLFTWGMVVAHLGVAVSLAGMASETGFIKEVLIASDVGESHKVGPYDVKFAGLDPVAGPNWTALEATLEARRGDGEPLILKPQSRMFSNPPTETNEAAIRTVLDGQLYLVLGKQEPSGRWQLRMWWKPFVTLIWLGGALIAFGGLLALVGRFRRDRFSRRGRAEA
;
A
#
# COMPACT_ATOMS: atom_id res chain seq x y z
N MET A 1 19.37 -7.69 29.65
CA MET A 1 18.19 -8.53 29.95
C MET A 1 16.98 -8.23 29.05
N ILE A 2 16.75 -7.00 28.58
CA ILE A 2 15.61 -6.72 27.67
C ILE A 2 15.75 -7.50 26.35
N ALA A 3 16.95 -7.53 25.77
CA ALA A 3 17.22 -8.25 24.52
C ALA A 3 17.02 -9.77 24.66
N GLU A 4 17.51 -10.34 25.76
CA GLU A 4 17.38 -11.77 26.07
C GLU A 4 15.91 -12.16 26.31
N ALA A 5 15.15 -11.32 27.02
CA ALA A 5 13.72 -11.51 27.19
C ALA A 5 12.96 -11.42 25.86
N GLY A 6 13.26 -10.42 25.03
CA GLY A 6 12.69 -10.27 23.69
C GLY A 6 12.92 -11.48 22.80
N LEU A 7 14.15 -12.02 22.81
CA LEU A 7 14.51 -13.23 22.07
C LEU A 7 13.84 -14.49 22.64
N GLY A 8 13.78 -14.64 23.97
CA GLY A 8 13.10 -15.76 24.62
C GLY A 8 11.61 -15.81 24.28
N LEU A 9 10.93 -14.66 24.31
CA LEU A 9 9.52 -14.53 23.89
C LEU A 9 9.33 -14.97 22.43
N LEU A 10 10.27 -14.61 21.55
CA LEU A 10 10.22 -14.96 20.13
C LEU A 10 10.37 -16.48 19.92
N TRP A 11 11.27 -17.13 20.64
CA TRP A 11 11.41 -18.60 20.62
C TRP A 11 10.16 -19.33 21.11
N ILE A 12 9.55 -18.84 22.19
CA ILE A 12 8.31 -19.43 22.72
C ILE A 12 7.16 -19.25 21.72
N ALA A 13 7.04 -18.06 21.10
CA ALA A 13 6.05 -17.82 20.05
C ALA A 13 6.24 -18.76 18.85
N ALA A 14 7.48 -19.00 18.43
CA ALA A 14 7.82 -19.94 17.36
C ALA A 14 7.44 -21.39 17.71
N ALA A 15 7.73 -21.84 18.94
CA ALA A 15 7.33 -23.17 19.41
C ALA A 15 5.81 -23.34 19.44
N LEU A 16 5.07 -22.31 19.88
CA LEU A 16 3.61 -22.30 19.82
C LEU A 16 3.07 -22.33 18.40
N ALA A 17 3.73 -21.68 17.44
CA ALA A 17 3.36 -21.75 16.02
C ALA A 17 3.47 -23.18 15.48
N VAL A 18 4.56 -23.88 15.80
CA VAL A 18 4.76 -25.30 15.45
C VAL A 18 3.68 -26.18 16.08
N MET A 19 3.38 -25.96 17.37
CA MET A 19 2.32 -26.67 18.07
C MET A 19 0.94 -26.40 17.43
N GLN A 20 0.64 -25.15 17.07
CA GLN A 20 -0.61 -24.76 16.42
C GLN A 20 -0.78 -25.45 15.06
N LEU A 21 0.28 -25.49 14.25
CA LEU A 21 0.25 -26.19 12.96
C LEU A 21 0.04 -27.70 13.15
N GLY A 22 0.80 -28.32 14.05
CA GLY A 22 0.71 -29.77 14.32
C GLY A 22 -0.67 -30.18 14.82
N LEU A 23 -1.23 -29.46 15.81
CA LEU A 23 -2.58 -29.72 16.31
C LEU A 23 -3.64 -29.46 15.25
N GLY A 24 -3.52 -28.38 14.48
CA GLY A 24 -4.46 -28.06 13.41
C GLY A 24 -4.49 -29.14 12.33
N TRP A 25 -3.32 -29.63 11.91
CA TRP A 25 -3.19 -30.74 10.98
C TRP A 25 -3.86 -32.01 11.49
N ILE A 26 -3.56 -32.42 12.73
CA ILE A 26 -4.15 -33.62 13.36
C ILE A 26 -5.68 -33.47 13.48
N ALA A 27 -6.16 -32.29 13.87
CA ALA A 27 -7.59 -32.03 14.01
C ALA A 27 -8.34 -32.16 12.68
N VAL A 28 -7.81 -31.58 11.60
CA VAL A 28 -8.41 -31.69 10.26
C VAL A 28 -8.34 -33.13 9.74
N ALA A 29 -7.18 -33.79 9.86
CA ALA A 29 -6.99 -35.14 9.34
C ALA A 29 -7.85 -36.19 10.05
N ARG A 30 -8.14 -36.01 11.35
CA ARG A 30 -8.92 -36.94 12.17
C ARG A 30 -10.35 -36.49 12.46
N GLY A 31 -10.81 -35.37 11.87
CA GLY A 31 -12.14 -34.82 12.13
C GLY A 31 -12.40 -34.41 13.59
N ARG A 32 -11.37 -33.96 14.32
CA ARG A 32 -11.45 -33.63 15.76
C ARG A 32 -11.73 -32.15 16.00
N ASP A 33 -12.93 -31.71 15.64
CA ASP A 33 -13.35 -30.31 15.76
C ASP A 33 -13.29 -29.76 17.20
N GLY A 34 -13.33 -30.64 18.22
CA GLY A 34 -13.19 -30.28 19.63
C GLY A 34 -11.86 -29.62 20.01
N GLN A 35 -10.82 -29.67 19.16
CA GLN A 35 -9.52 -29.03 19.42
C GLN A 35 -9.50 -27.51 19.13
N ILE A 36 -10.60 -26.95 18.62
CA ILE A 36 -10.68 -25.54 18.24
C ILE A 36 -10.40 -24.57 19.39
N SER A 37 -10.78 -24.91 20.62
CA SER A 37 -10.55 -24.07 21.81
C SER A 37 -9.05 -23.92 22.09
N SER A 38 -8.31 -25.03 22.08
CA SER A 38 -6.86 -25.05 22.27
C SER A 38 -6.15 -24.26 21.18
N LEU A 39 -6.52 -24.45 19.91
CA LEU A 39 -5.94 -23.71 18.78
C LEU A 39 -6.17 -22.20 18.89
N ARG A 40 -7.37 -21.78 19.34
CA ARG A 40 -7.65 -20.37 19.58
C ARG A 40 -6.77 -19.80 20.70
N ALA A 41 -6.61 -20.52 21.80
CA ALA A 41 -5.77 -20.10 22.91
C ALA A 41 -4.30 -19.97 22.49
N ILE A 42 -3.77 -20.93 21.73
CA ILE A 42 -2.41 -20.91 21.21
C ILE A 42 -2.20 -19.72 20.26
N ALA A 43 -3.12 -19.47 19.34
CA ALA A 43 -3.03 -18.33 18.41
C ALA A 43 -3.04 -16.98 19.14
N VAL A 44 -3.80 -16.86 20.23
CA VAL A 44 -3.82 -15.65 21.07
C VAL A 44 -2.51 -15.50 21.85
N ALA A 45 -2.02 -16.58 22.48
CA ALA A 45 -0.75 -16.58 23.19
C ALA A 45 0.41 -16.20 22.26
N GLN A 46 0.46 -16.77 21.06
CA GLN A 46 1.45 -16.44 20.04
C GLN A 46 1.46 -14.92 19.74
N GLY A 47 0.29 -14.33 19.48
CA GLY A 47 0.16 -12.90 19.18
C GLY A 47 0.60 -12.01 20.34
N ILE A 48 0.28 -12.37 21.58
CA ILE A 48 0.73 -11.63 22.78
C ILE A 48 2.25 -11.70 22.91
N LEU A 49 2.85 -12.89 22.80
CA LEU A 49 4.29 -13.09 22.98
C LEU A 49 5.11 -12.33 21.94
N VAL A 50 4.73 -12.40 20.66
CA VAL A 50 5.44 -11.67 19.60
C VAL A 50 5.27 -10.16 19.73
N THR A 51 4.11 -9.69 20.18
CA THR A 51 3.86 -8.28 20.48
C THR A 51 4.76 -7.79 21.62
N LEU A 52 4.89 -8.56 22.70
CA LEU A 52 5.80 -8.24 23.80
C LEU A 52 7.27 -8.25 23.36
N SER A 53 7.65 -9.18 22.47
CA SER A 53 8.98 -9.20 21.85
C SER A 53 9.25 -7.91 21.06
N PHE A 54 8.30 -7.47 20.24
CA PHE A 54 8.42 -6.21 19.49
C PHE A 54 8.49 -4.99 20.41
N PHE A 55 7.69 -4.95 21.48
CA PHE A 55 7.81 -3.90 22.50
C PHE A 55 9.19 -3.87 23.16
N ALA A 56 9.79 -5.04 23.44
CA ALA A 56 11.15 -5.11 23.96
C ALA A 56 12.15 -4.47 22.98
N LEU A 57 12.00 -4.70 21.67
CA LEU A 57 12.84 -4.06 20.65
C LEU A 57 12.66 -2.53 20.62
N ILE A 58 11.41 -2.05 20.67
CA ILE A 58 11.12 -0.60 20.75
C ILE A 58 11.84 0.02 21.96
N LEU A 59 11.76 -0.60 23.13
CA LEU A 59 12.41 -0.10 24.33
C LEU A 59 13.94 -0.03 24.20
N LEU A 60 14.56 -0.99 23.52
CA LEU A 60 16.00 -0.98 23.24
C LEU A 60 16.39 0.20 22.35
N PHE A 61 15.61 0.47 21.29
CA PHE A 61 15.83 1.61 20.40
C PHE A 61 15.66 2.95 21.11
N LEU A 62 14.59 3.10 21.91
CA LEU A 62 14.31 4.33 22.65
C LEU A 62 15.39 4.63 23.70
N ARG A 63 15.98 3.60 24.31
CA ARG A 63 17.09 3.72 25.26
C ARG A 63 18.45 3.88 24.59
N SER A 64 18.54 3.79 23.25
CA SER A 64 19.81 3.77 22.53
C SER A 64 20.77 2.70 23.09
N ASP A 65 20.26 1.50 23.38
CA ASP A 65 21.08 0.41 23.94
C ASP A 65 22.03 -0.19 22.89
N MET A 66 23.24 0.37 22.83
CA MET A 66 24.29 0.00 21.86
C MET A 66 24.83 -1.42 22.04
N SER A 67 24.46 -2.11 23.12
CA SER A 67 24.83 -3.52 23.30
C SER A 67 24.02 -4.48 22.42
N VAL A 68 23.05 -3.96 21.65
CA VAL A 68 22.30 -4.69 20.62
C VAL A 68 22.74 -4.23 19.23
N ALA A 69 23.19 -5.17 18.39
CA ALA A 69 23.76 -4.91 17.07
C ALA A 69 22.83 -4.06 16.19
N LEU A 70 21.54 -4.38 16.20
CA LEU A 70 20.56 -3.65 15.40
C LEU A 70 20.42 -2.18 15.82
N VAL A 71 20.46 -1.91 17.12
CA VAL A 71 20.37 -0.55 17.67
C VAL A 71 21.65 0.22 17.36
N ALA A 72 22.82 -0.42 17.54
CA ALA A 72 24.11 0.18 17.20
C ALA A 72 24.22 0.52 15.70
N ALA A 73 23.64 -0.29 14.82
CA ALA A 73 23.68 -0.04 13.38
C ALA A 73 22.67 1.01 12.89
N ASN A 74 21.57 1.28 13.63
CA ASN A 74 20.43 2.07 13.12
C ASN A 74 19.98 3.22 14.04
N SER A 75 20.61 3.40 15.21
CA SER A 75 20.28 4.43 16.19
C SER A 75 21.52 5.22 16.59
N HIS A 76 21.33 6.34 17.29
CA HIS A 76 22.39 7.16 17.85
C HIS A 76 21.83 7.93 19.06
N SER A 77 22.64 8.14 20.09
CA SER A 77 22.23 8.85 21.32
C SER A 77 21.64 10.25 21.08
N ALA A 78 22.23 11.04 20.17
CA ALA A 78 21.87 12.43 19.87
C ALA A 78 20.61 12.60 19.01
N LYS A 79 20.04 11.51 18.47
CA LYS A 79 18.87 11.61 17.60
C LYS A 79 17.60 12.04 18.34
N PRO A 80 16.72 12.82 17.69
CA PRO A 80 15.36 13.03 18.17
C PRO A 80 14.61 11.71 18.45
N TRP A 81 13.75 11.75 19.47
CA TRP A 81 13.03 10.57 19.96
C TRP A 81 12.19 9.87 18.90
N LEU A 82 11.54 10.63 18.01
CA LEU A 82 10.72 10.09 16.91
C LEU A 82 11.52 9.14 16.01
N TYR A 83 12.75 9.48 15.68
CA TYR A 83 13.60 8.67 14.80
C TYR A 83 14.25 7.50 15.54
N LYS A 84 14.37 7.56 16.88
CA LYS A 84 14.69 6.36 17.68
C LYS A 84 13.53 5.37 17.63
N PHE A 85 12.30 5.85 17.81
CA PHE A 85 11.08 5.02 17.72
C PHE A 85 10.95 4.38 16.33
N ALA A 86 10.93 5.20 15.28
CA ALA A 86 10.80 4.74 13.90
C ALA A 86 12.00 3.90 13.43
N GLY A 87 13.19 4.13 13.99
CA GLY A 87 14.38 3.32 13.78
C GLY A 87 14.16 1.83 14.08
N THR A 88 13.18 1.48 14.93
CA THR A 88 12.79 0.10 15.22
C THR A 88 12.44 -0.67 13.94
N TRP A 89 11.74 -0.07 12.98
CA TRP A 89 11.34 -0.72 11.72
C TRP A 89 11.96 -0.11 10.46
N GLY A 90 12.76 0.95 10.59
CA GLY A 90 13.53 1.54 9.48
C GLY A 90 14.68 0.67 8.95
N ASN A 91 14.82 -0.55 9.48
CA ASN A 91 15.88 -1.50 9.17
C ASN A 91 15.28 -2.85 8.73
N HIS A 92 16.13 -3.83 8.42
CA HIS A 92 15.67 -5.13 7.94
C HIS A 92 15.02 -5.97 9.06
N GLU A 93 15.76 -6.31 10.11
CA GLU A 93 15.36 -7.21 11.21
C GLU A 93 14.09 -6.73 11.93
N GLY A 94 14.05 -5.47 12.32
CA GLY A 94 12.97 -4.91 13.10
C GLY A 94 11.70 -4.69 12.29
N SER A 95 11.82 -4.44 10.98
CA SER A 95 10.67 -4.46 10.08
C SER A 95 10.08 -5.86 9.92
N MET A 96 10.92 -6.91 9.96
CA MET A 96 10.47 -8.31 9.93
C MET A 96 9.86 -8.73 11.26
N LEU A 97 10.34 -8.19 12.39
CA LEU A 97 9.68 -8.35 13.68
C LEU A 97 8.31 -7.66 13.70
N LEU A 98 8.18 -6.46 13.13
CA LEU A 98 6.89 -5.80 12.91
C LEU A 98 5.96 -6.67 12.02
N TRP A 99 6.50 -7.22 10.93
CA TRP A 99 5.77 -8.10 10.01
C TRP A 99 5.16 -9.30 10.74
N VAL A 100 5.97 -10.08 11.46
CA VAL A 100 5.47 -11.25 12.21
C VAL A 100 4.58 -10.85 13.40
N THR A 101 4.76 -9.65 13.95
CA THR A 101 3.87 -9.12 14.99
C THR A 101 2.47 -8.88 14.44
N ILE A 102 2.35 -8.22 13.29
CA ILE A 102 1.06 -8.01 12.63
C ILE A 102 0.42 -9.36 12.25
N LEU A 103 1.22 -10.31 11.77
CA LEU A 103 0.76 -11.66 11.41
C LEU A 103 0.17 -12.39 12.64
N GLY A 104 0.88 -12.34 13.77
CA GLY A 104 0.46 -12.92 15.04
C GLY A 104 -0.81 -12.27 15.57
N VAL A 105 -0.87 -10.93 15.62
CA VAL A 105 -2.05 -10.17 16.05
C VAL A 105 -3.25 -10.46 15.16
N ALA A 106 -3.06 -10.53 13.84
CA ALA A 106 -4.12 -10.88 12.89
C ALA A 106 -4.63 -12.31 13.12
N GLY A 107 -3.72 -13.27 13.37
CA GLY A 107 -4.07 -14.64 13.74
C GLY A 107 -4.86 -14.73 15.05
N SER A 108 -4.43 -14.00 16.09
CA SER A 108 -5.15 -13.88 17.36
C SER A 108 -6.55 -13.28 17.17
N ALA A 109 -6.65 -12.23 16.35
CA ALA A 109 -7.92 -11.56 16.09
C ALA A 109 -8.90 -12.47 15.31
N VAL A 110 -8.42 -13.28 14.35
CA VAL A 110 -9.24 -14.33 13.72
C VAL A 110 -9.72 -15.35 14.76
N ALA A 111 -8.82 -15.84 15.63
CA ALA A 111 -9.16 -16.79 16.69
C ALA A 111 -10.23 -16.23 17.66
N LEU A 112 -10.15 -14.95 18.02
CA LEU A 112 -11.04 -14.28 18.96
C LEU A 112 -12.40 -13.91 18.37
N PHE A 113 -12.44 -13.40 17.13
CA PHE A 113 -13.65 -12.79 16.59
C PHE A 113 -14.39 -13.68 15.59
N GLU A 114 -13.73 -14.63 14.93
CA GLU A 114 -14.39 -15.47 13.92
C GLU A 114 -15.22 -16.58 14.57
N ARG A 115 -16.51 -16.62 14.22
CA ARG A 115 -17.53 -17.50 14.82
C ARG A 115 -18.54 -18.04 13.79
N SER A 116 -18.48 -17.59 12.54
CA SER A 116 -19.43 -17.92 11.48
C SER A 116 -19.02 -19.12 10.63
N LEU A 117 -17.73 -19.47 10.62
CA LEU A 117 -17.22 -20.62 9.89
C LEU A 117 -17.45 -21.94 10.63
N LYS A 118 -17.50 -23.03 9.85
CA LYS A 118 -17.41 -24.39 10.39
C LYS A 118 -16.09 -24.56 11.16
N ALA A 119 -16.14 -25.36 12.21
CA ALA A 119 -15.00 -25.57 13.09
C ALA A 119 -13.78 -26.09 12.32
N SER A 120 -13.95 -27.11 11.48
CA SER A 120 -12.90 -27.67 10.63
C SER A 120 -12.23 -26.63 9.71
N THR A 121 -13.01 -25.74 9.08
CA THR A 121 -12.48 -24.68 8.20
C THR A 121 -11.70 -23.65 9.01
N LEU A 122 -12.21 -23.22 10.16
CA LEU A 122 -11.49 -22.28 11.03
C LEU A 122 -10.21 -22.88 11.59
N ILE A 123 -10.22 -24.17 11.97
CA ILE A 123 -9.03 -24.92 12.38
C ILE A 123 -7.99 -24.91 11.25
N ALA A 124 -8.40 -25.24 10.01
CA ALA A 124 -7.51 -25.24 8.86
C ALA A 124 -6.95 -23.83 8.55
N THR A 125 -7.77 -22.79 8.72
CA THR A 125 -7.33 -21.38 8.58
C THR A 125 -6.30 -21.00 9.64
N LEU A 126 -6.51 -21.34 10.92
CA LEU A 126 -5.53 -21.08 11.97
C LEU A 126 -4.24 -21.88 11.77
N ALA A 127 -4.32 -23.11 11.26
CA ALA A 127 -3.16 -23.91 10.90
C ALA A 127 -2.37 -23.26 9.75
N ALA A 128 -3.04 -22.76 8.72
CA ALA A 128 -2.41 -22.04 7.61
C ALA A 128 -1.69 -20.77 8.09
N GLN A 129 -2.32 -19.99 8.99
CA GLN A 129 -1.70 -18.80 9.58
C GLN A 129 -0.46 -19.16 10.43
N ALA A 130 -0.49 -20.31 11.13
CA ALA A 130 0.66 -20.82 11.86
C ALA A 130 1.80 -21.24 10.91
N ALA A 131 1.49 -21.92 9.79
CA ALA A 131 2.48 -22.29 8.78
C ALA A 131 3.22 -21.07 8.20
N LEU A 132 2.49 -19.97 7.95
CA LEU A 132 3.09 -18.69 7.57
C LEU A 132 3.96 -18.13 8.70
N SER A 133 3.48 -18.18 9.95
CA SER A 133 4.22 -17.65 11.10
C SER A 133 5.55 -18.38 11.33
N ILE A 134 5.57 -19.71 11.19
CA ILE A 134 6.76 -20.54 11.40
C ILE A 134 7.92 -20.10 10.50
N GLY A 135 7.68 -19.82 9.22
CA GLY A 135 8.77 -19.43 8.32
C GLY A 135 9.33 -18.06 8.64
N PHE A 136 8.49 -17.10 9.02
CA PHE A 136 8.96 -15.78 9.47
C PHE A 136 9.64 -15.83 10.84
N TYR A 137 9.19 -16.69 11.76
CA TYR A 137 9.92 -16.95 13.00
C TYR A 137 11.28 -17.59 12.72
N ALA A 138 11.35 -18.61 11.86
CA ALA A 138 12.61 -19.21 11.46
C ALA A 138 13.55 -18.17 10.81
N PHE A 139 13.01 -17.30 9.96
CA PHE A 139 13.78 -16.22 9.34
C PHE A 139 14.41 -15.29 10.39
N LEU A 140 13.63 -14.82 11.36
CA LEU A 140 14.12 -13.95 12.43
C LEU A 140 15.12 -14.68 13.34
N LEU A 141 14.85 -15.93 13.71
CA LEU A 141 15.66 -16.66 14.67
C LEU A 141 17.01 -17.10 14.10
N PHE A 142 17.06 -17.47 12.82
CA PHE A 142 18.26 -18.05 12.20
C PHE A 142 18.99 -17.12 11.23
N SER A 143 18.31 -16.15 10.61
CA SER A 143 18.91 -15.31 9.55
C SER A 143 18.91 -13.82 9.90
N SER A 144 17.89 -13.31 10.58
CA SER A 144 17.69 -11.88 10.79
C SER A 144 17.33 -11.55 12.25
N ASN A 145 18.20 -11.94 13.19
CA ASN A 145 17.92 -11.84 14.63
C ASN A 145 18.02 -10.38 15.14
N PRO A 146 16.89 -9.75 15.55
CA PRO A 146 16.88 -8.35 15.99
C PRO A 146 17.53 -8.12 17.37
N PHE A 147 17.84 -9.18 18.12
CA PHE A 147 18.36 -9.12 19.50
C PHE A 147 19.84 -9.55 19.61
N THR A 148 20.53 -9.66 18.47
CA THR A 148 21.96 -10.00 18.42
C THR A 148 22.78 -9.04 19.30
N ARG A 149 23.59 -9.59 20.21
CA ARG A 149 24.40 -8.83 21.18
C ARG A 149 25.73 -8.40 20.57
N LEU A 150 26.21 -7.22 20.96
CA LEU A 150 27.58 -6.75 20.72
C LEU A 150 28.35 -6.71 22.04
N VAL A 151 29.52 -7.35 22.06
CA VAL A 151 30.44 -7.37 23.21
C VAL A 151 31.87 -7.17 22.70
N PRO A 152 32.56 -6.06 23.04
CA PRO A 152 32.05 -4.91 23.80
C PRO A 152 31.01 -4.10 23.01
N ALA A 153 30.12 -3.39 23.72
CA ALA A 153 29.20 -2.45 23.08
C ALA A 153 29.98 -1.22 22.59
N PRO A 154 29.72 -0.73 21.35
CA PRO A 154 30.31 0.52 20.89
C PRO A 154 29.82 1.70 21.74
N ALA A 155 30.62 2.77 21.78
CA ALA A 155 30.30 3.97 22.55
C ALA A 155 29.02 4.67 22.06
N ASP A 156 28.77 4.65 20.75
CA ASP A 156 27.53 5.11 20.13
C ASP A 156 27.25 4.36 18.82
N GLY A 157 26.07 4.56 18.26
CA GLY A 157 25.61 3.91 17.04
C GLY A 157 25.91 4.71 15.77
N GLN A 158 25.84 4.02 14.63
CA GLN A 158 26.13 4.54 13.28
C GLN A 158 25.05 5.49 12.75
N GLY A 159 23.93 5.63 13.46
CA GLY A 159 22.81 6.42 12.98
C GLY A 159 21.93 5.67 11.98
N LEU A 160 20.98 6.37 11.38
CA LEU A 160 19.95 5.87 10.46
C LEU A 160 20.21 6.65 9.20
N ASN A 161 19.96 6.05 8.04
CA ASN A 161 20.04 6.78 6.78
C ASN A 161 19.32 8.14 6.93
N PRO A 162 20.02 9.27 6.68
CA PRO A 162 19.45 10.59 6.88
C PRO A 162 18.14 10.86 6.12
N LEU A 163 17.94 10.28 4.93
CA LEU A 163 16.67 10.35 4.18
C LEU A 163 15.47 9.72 4.92
N LEU A 164 15.75 8.88 5.92
CA LEU A 164 14.71 8.26 6.75
C LEU A 164 14.47 9.04 8.05
N GLN A 165 15.18 10.15 8.29
CA GLN A 165 14.93 11.05 9.41
C GLN A 165 13.79 12.02 9.08
N ASP A 166 12.67 11.48 8.65
CA ASP A 166 11.45 12.19 8.31
C ASP A 166 10.24 11.55 9.03
N PRO A 167 9.23 12.32 9.46
CA PRO A 167 8.02 11.75 10.07
C PRO A 167 7.34 10.69 9.20
N GLY A 168 7.50 10.73 7.88
CA GLY A 168 7.05 9.73 6.93
C GLY A 168 7.50 8.31 7.30
N LEU A 169 8.74 8.11 7.75
CA LEU A 169 9.22 6.80 8.22
C LEU A 169 8.39 6.27 9.39
N ALA A 170 7.89 7.14 10.27
CA ALA A 170 7.14 6.72 11.45
C ALA A 170 5.74 6.21 11.10
N PHE A 171 5.14 6.69 10.00
CA PHE A 171 3.73 6.42 9.67
C PHE A 171 3.56 5.52 8.45
N HIS A 172 4.30 5.78 7.37
CA HIS A 172 4.09 5.11 6.09
C HIS A 172 4.38 3.59 6.15
N PRO A 173 5.57 3.11 6.59
CA PRO A 173 5.85 1.68 6.63
C PRO A 173 4.86 0.91 7.51
N PRO A 174 4.52 1.30 8.75
CA PRO A 174 3.52 0.57 9.52
C PRO A 174 2.19 0.40 8.79
N THR A 175 1.68 1.46 8.13
CA THR A 175 0.43 1.36 7.36
C THR A 175 0.56 0.39 6.17
N LEU A 176 1.66 0.40 5.43
CA LEU A 176 1.88 -0.59 4.37
C LEU A 176 1.95 -2.02 4.92
N TYR A 177 2.68 -2.23 6.02
CA TYR A 177 2.83 -3.55 6.64
C TYR A 177 1.46 -4.10 7.15
N PHE A 178 0.60 -3.26 7.73
CA PHE A 178 -0.77 -3.66 8.07
C PHE A 178 -1.57 -4.12 6.85
N GLY A 179 -1.34 -3.48 5.69
CA GLY A 179 -1.93 -3.85 4.43
C GLY A 179 -1.40 -5.19 3.88
N TYR A 180 -0.08 -5.29 3.72
CA TYR A 180 0.62 -6.45 3.16
C TYR A 180 0.35 -7.71 4.01
N VAL A 181 0.62 -7.62 5.31
CA VAL A 181 0.47 -8.75 6.23
C VAL A 181 -0.99 -9.05 6.49
N GLY A 182 -1.86 -8.04 6.48
CA GLY A 182 -3.30 -8.23 6.63
C GLY A 182 -3.89 -9.20 5.59
N MET A 183 -3.31 -9.24 4.38
CA MET A 183 -3.70 -10.20 3.33
C MET A 183 -3.36 -11.66 3.66
N SER A 184 -2.49 -11.93 4.63
CA SER A 184 -2.21 -13.30 5.10
C SER A 184 -3.46 -13.98 5.65
N VAL A 185 -4.39 -13.19 6.21
CA VAL A 185 -5.65 -13.71 6.74
C VAL A 185 -6.55 -14.18 5.61
N ALA A 186 -6.69 -13.40 4.54
CA ALA A 186 -7.44 -13.79 3.36
C ALA A 186 -6.85 -15.05 2.70
N PHE A 187 -5.53 -15.11 2.59
CA PHE A 187 -4.80 -16.30 2.14
C PHE A 187 -5.09 -17.52 3.04
N SER A 188 -5.03 -17.36 4.36
CA SER A 188 -5.28 -18.45 5.31
C SER A 188 -6.73 -18.93 5.29
N PHE A 189 -7.69 -18.02 5.08
CA PHE A 189 -9.08 -18.38 4.82
C PHE A 189 -9.20 -19.21 3.53
N ALA A 190 -8.55 -18.79 2.45
CA ALA A 190 -8.59 -19.48 1.16
C ALA A 190 -7.99 -20.89 1.26
N VAL A 191 -6.82 -21.03 1.91
CA VAL A 191 -6.19 -22.34 2.20
C VAL A 191 -7.12 -23.22 3.03
N GLY A 192 -7.68 -22.67 4.11
CA GLY A 192 -8.61 -23.41 4.98
C GLY A 192 -9.84 -23.92 4.22
N ALA A 193 -10.47 -23.05 3.42
CA ALA A 193 -11.63 -23.40 2.60
C ALA A 193 -11.30 -24.43 1.51
N LEU A 194 -10.12 -24.38 0.89
CA LEU A 194 -9.67 -25.39 -0.07
C LEU A 194 -9.42 -26.75 0.57
N VAL A 195 -8.79 -26.76 1.75
CA VAL A 195 -8.50 -27.99 2.51
C VAL A 195 -9.80 -28.68 2.92
N THR A 196 -10.78 -27.92 3.41
CA THR A 196 -12.08 -28.46 3.84
C THR A 196 -13.14 -28.53 2.74
N ARG A 197 -12.81 -28.07 1.52
CA ARG A 197 -13.73 -27.96 0.38
C ARG A 197 -14.99 -27.13 0.68
N ASP A 198 -14.84 -26.11 1.51
CA ASP A 198 -15.94 -25.27 2.02
C ASP A 198 -15.84 -23.83 1.49
N VAL A 199 -15.85 -23.69 0.16
CA VAL A 199 -15.84 -22.39 -0.52
C VAL A 199 -17.28 -21.94 -0.75
N ASP A 200 -17.85 -21.26 0.23
CA ASP A 200 -19.26 -20.84 0.24
C ASP A 200 -19.43 -19.32 0.55
N PRO A 201 -20.66 -18.79 0.56
CA PRO A 201 -20.90 -17.42 0.94
C PRO A 201 -20.56 -17.08 2.41
N ALA A 202 -20.53 -18.05 3.33
CA ALA A 202 -20.13 -17.82 4.71
C ALA A 202 -18.63 -17.54 4.82
N PHE A 203 -17.81 -18.34 4.13
CA PHE A 203 -16.39 -18.09 3.90
C PHE A 203 -16.15 -16.66 3.39
N ALA A 204 -16.86 -16.24 2.34
CA ALA A 204 -16.67 -14.90 1.79
C ALA A 204 -17.09 -13.78 2.75
N ARG A 205 -18.17 -13.97 3.54
CA ARG A 205 -18.58 -13.00 4.56
C ARG A 205 -17.55 -12.88 5.68
N ALA A 206 -16.96 -13.99 6.12
CA ALA A 206 -15.90 -14.02 7.12
C ALA A 206 -14.61 -13.35 6.63
N MET A 207 -14.21 -13.59 5.37
CA MET A 207 -12.97 -13.05 4.79
C MET A 207 -13.07 -11.54 4.46
N ARG A 208 -14.24 -11.07 4.01
CA ARG A 208 -14.43 -9.69 3.53
C ARG A 208 -13.93 -8.56 4.45
N PRO A 209 -14.20 -8.52 5.77
CA PRO A 209 -13.70 -7.45 6.63
C PRO A 209 -12.16 -7.37 6.67
N TRP A 210 -11.48 -8.52 6.56
CA TRP A 210 -10.01 -8.59 6.53
C TRP A 210 -9.44 -8.04 5.23
N VAL A 211 -10.03 -8.44 4.10
CA VAL A 211 -9.68 -7.90 2.77
C VAL A 211 -9.86 -6.39 2.75
N LEU A 212 -10.99 -5.89 3.28
CA LEU A 212 -11.28 -4.47 3.30
C LEU A 212 -10.35 -3.69 4.23
N GLY A 213 -10.03 -4.23 5.41
CA GLY A 213 -9.05 -3.64 6.33
C GLY A 213 -7.66 -3.54 5.70
N ALA A 214 -7.16 -4.65 5.14
CA ALA A 214 -5.88 -4.69 4.45
C ALA A 214 -5.83 -3.71 3.27
N TRP A 215 -6.90 -3.63 2.48
CA TRP A 215 -7.02 -2.71 1.35
C TRP A 215 -7.00 -1.22 1.77
N ILE A 216 -7.66 -0.86 2.88
CA ILE A 216 -7.62 0.50 3.43
C ILE A 216 -6.18 0.86 3.82
N PHE A 217 -5.48 -0.02 4.53
CA PHE A 217 -4.11 0.21 4.96
C PHE A 217 -3.12 0.25 3.79
N LEU A 218 -3.27 -0.60 2.77
CA LEU A 218 -2.52 -0.50 1.51
C LEU A 218 -2.75 0.85 0.83
N THR A 219 -4.00 1.29 0.73
CA THR A 219 -4.35 2.57 0.11
C THR A 219 -3.70 3.75 0.85
N LEU A 220 -3.82 3.77 2.19
CA LEU A 220 -3.20 4.80 3.02
C LEU A 220 -1.67 4.77 2.93
N GLY A 221 -1.08 3.58 2.97
CA GLY A 221 0.36 3.40 2.84
C GLY A 221 0.88 3.91 1.51
N ILE A 222 0.28 3.50 0.37
CA ILE A 222 0.67 3.98 -0.96
C ILE A 222 0.48 5.49 -1.07
N THR A 223 -0.64 6.02 -0.59
CA THR A 223 -0.93 7.47 -0.64
C THR A 223 0.09 8.27 0.17
N ALA A 224 0.37 7.87 1.40
CA ALA A 224 1.35 8.52 2.26
C ALA A 224 2.77 8.37 1.72
N GLY A 225 3.11 7.21 1.14
CA GLY A 225 4.41 6.94 0.53
C GLY A 225 4.67 7.80 -0.68
N SER A 226 3.69 7.92 -1.58
CA SER A 226 3.76 8.80 -2.75
C SER A 226 3.92 10.27 -2.34
N TYR A 227 3.21 10.74 -1.31
CA TYR A 227 3.40 12.10 -0.80
C TYR A 227 4.79 12.29 -0.17
N TRP A 228 5.25 11.32 0.60
CA TRP A 228 6.59 11.36 1.20
C TRP A 228 7.69 11.41 0.15
N ALA A 229 7.66 10.50 -0.82
CA ALA A 229 8.60 10.49 -1.94
C ALA A 229 8.57 11.82 -2.72
N TYR A 230 7.39 12.41 -2.87
CA TYR A 230 7.20 13.68 -3.56
C TYR A 230 7.95 14.85 -2.89
N TYR A 231 7.91 14.98 -1.56
CA TYR A 231 8.60 16.10 -0.88
C TYR A 231 10.04 15.79 -0.46
N GLU A 232 10.36 14.53 -0.13
CA GLU A 232 11.66 14.16 0.43
C GLU A 232 12.75 14.01 -0.63
N LEU A 233 12.43 13.40 -1.78
CA LEU A 233 13.46 13.03 -2.75
C LEU A 233 13.91 14.18 -3.67
N GLY A 234 13.26 15.35 -3.60
CA GLY A 234 13.70 16.57 -4.29
C GLY A 234 13.67 16.56 -5.82
N TRP A 235 13.18 15.49 -6.47
CA TRP A 235 13.05 15.39 -7.94
C TRP A 235 11.69 15.86 -8.48
N GLY A 236 10.77 16.21 -7.57
CA GLY A 236 9.51 16.86 -7.90
C GLY A 236 8.38 15.93 -8.37
N GLY A 237 8.58 14.65 -8.65
CA GLY A 237 7.49 13.75 -9.05
C GLY A 237 6.87 12.96 -7.89
N TRP A 238 5.68 12.40 -8.13
CA TRP A 238 4.87 11.69 -7.12
C TRP A 238 4.86 10.16 -7.30
N TRP A 239 5.35 9.67 -8.46
CA TRP A 239 5.46 8.25 -8.81
C TRP A 239 6.47 8.07 -9.94
N PHE A 240 7.48 7.22 -9.74
CA PHE A 240 8.58 6.97 -10.68
C PHE A 240 8.48 5.62 -11.42
N TRP A 241 7.51 4.77 -11.05
CA TRP A 241 7.42 3.37 -11.51
C TRP A 241 8.64 2.53 -11.13
N ASP A 242 9.29 2.87 -10.02
CA ASP A 242 10.43 2.10 -9.55
C ASP A 242 9.99 0.76 -8.92
N PRO A 243 10.90 -0.22 -8.76
CA PRO A 243 10.56 -1.53 -8.22
C PRO A 243 9.87 -1.52 -6.85
N VAL A 244 10.20 -0.56 -5.96
CA VAL A 244 9.61 -0.48 -4.61
C VAL A 244 8.20 0.08 -4.66
N GLU A 245 7.96 1.12 -5.45
CA GLU A 245 6.62 1.62 -5.76
C GLU A 245 5.75 0.50 -6.37
N ASN A 246 6.26 -0.18 -7.39
CA ASN A 246 5.57 -1.29 -8.06
C ASN A 246 5.27 -2.44 -7.10
N ALA A 247 6.21 -2.77 -6.21
CA ALA A 247 6.02 -3.78 -5.16
C ALA A 247 4.83 -3.47 -4.24
N SER A 248 4.49 -2.21 -4.03
CA SER A 248 3.30 -1.79 -3.27
C SER A 248 2.01 -1.80 -4.09
N LEU A 249 2.10 -1.47 -5.37
CA LEU A 249 0.96 -1.44 -6.28
C LEU A 249 0.42 -2.84 -6.59
N MET A 250 1.29 -3.83 -6.79
CA MET A 250 0.90 -5.21 -7.13
C MET A 250 -0.10 -5.85 -6.14
N PRO A 251 0.16 -5.91 -4.82
CA PRO A 251 -0.81 -6.45 -3.88
C PRO A 251 -2.08 -5.59 -3.79
N TRP A 252 -2.00 -4.27 -4.00
CA TRP A 252 -3.18 -3.40 -4.01
C TRP A 252 -4.10 -3.70 -5.20
N LEU A 253 -3.57 -3.93 -6.40
CA LEU A 253 -4.36 -4.32 -7.58
C LEU A 253 -5.07 -5.67 -7.37
N ALA A 254 -4.32 -6.67 -6.90
CA ALA A 254 -4.87 -7.99 -6.58
C ALA A 254 -5.95 -7.92 -5.48
N THR A 255 -5.71 -7.12 -4.44
CA THR A 255 -6.64 -6.93 -3.33
C THR A 255 -7.89 -6.17 -3.77
N THR A 256 -7.76 -5.19 -4.67
CA THR A 256 -8.90 -4.46 -5.25
C THR A 256 -9.78 -5.41 -6.06
N ALA A 257 -9.20 -6.29 -6.87
CA ALA A 257 -9.95 -7.33 -7.58
C ALA A 257 -10.63 -8.31 -6.59
N LEU A 258 -9.91 -8.71 -5.54
CA LEU A 258 -10.43 -9.61 -4.52
C LEU A 258 -11.62 -8.99 -3.76
N LEU A 259 -11.55 -7.71 -3.42
CA LEU A 259 -12.61 -6.98 -2.71
C LEU A 259 -13.94 -7.03 -3.47
N HIS A 260 -13.86 -6.90 -4.80
CA HIS A 260 -15.03 -7.01 -5.67
C HIS A 260 -15.49 -8.47 -5.79
N SER A 261 -14.58 -9.41 -6.01
CA SER A 261 -14.89 -10.84 -6.13
C SER A 261 -15.54 -11.41 -4.86
N VAL A 262 -14.97 -11.12 -3.68
CA VAL A 262 -15.50 -11.57 -2.38
C VAL A 262 -16.88 -10.97 -2.09
N THR A 263 -17.16 -9.77 -2.60
CA THR A 263 -18.48 -9.16 -2.49
C THR A 263 -19.51 -9.91 -3.35
N VAL A 264 -19.15 -10.32 -4.57
CA VAL A 264 -20.01 -11.16 -5.42
C VAL A 264 -20.26 -12.51 -4.75
N LEU A 265 -19.22 -13.20 -4.28
CA LEU A 265 -19.36 -14.49 -3.61
C LEU A 265 -20.24 -14.40 -2.35
N ALA A 266 -20.02 -13.39 -1.50
CA ALA A 266 -20.78 -13.23 -0.27
C ALA A 266 -22.26 -12.89 -0.47
N THR A 267 -22.63 -12.29 -1.61
CA THR A 267 -23.99 -11.77 -1.88
C THR A 267 -24.78 -12.58 -2.89
N ARG A 268 -24.10 -13.18 -3.86
CA ARG A 268 -24.70 -13.86 -5.02
C ARG A 268 -24.23 -15.29 -5.19
N ASP A 269 -23.29 -15.74 -4.36
CA ASP A 269 -22.74 -17.09 -4.47
C ASP A 269 -22.15 -17.38 -5.85
N GLY A 270 -21.48 -16.39 -6.45
CA GLY A 270 -20.78 -16.49 -7.73
C GLY A 270 -19.26 -16.32 -7.56
N LEU A 271 -18.49 -16.64 -8.60
CA LEU A 271 -17.04 -16.42 -8.64
C LEU A 271 -16.26 -17.11 -7.50
N ARG A 272 -16.68 -18.30 -7.07
CA ARG A 272 -16.05 -19.10 -6.00
C ARG A 272 -14.56 -19.32 -6.26
N ALA A 273 -14.24 -19.97 -7.38
CA ALA A 273 -12.87 -20.25 -7.83
C ALA A 273 -12.01 -18.98 -7.93
N TRP A 274 -12.55 -17.95 -8.58
CA TRP A 274 -11.86 -16.68 -8.81
C TRP A 274 -11.53 -15.95 -7.50
N THR A 275 -12.46 -15.97 -6.54
CA THR A 275 -12.25 -15.35 -5.23
C THR A 275 -11.13 -16.02 -4.46
N VAL A 276 -11.06 -17.36 -4.48
CA VAL A 276 -9.98 -18.11 -3.85
C VAL A 276 -8.65 -17.83 -4.53
N MET A 277 -8.61 -17.86 -5.86
CA MET A 277 -7.40 -17.56 -6.64
C MET A 277 -6.84 -16.17 -6.30
N LEU A 278 -7.69 -15.14 -6.32
CA LEU A 278 -7.29 -13.77 -6.00
C LEU A 278 -6.81 -13.60 -4.55
N ALA A 279 -7.38 -14.34 -3.60
CA ALA A 279 -6.90 -14.33 -2.22
C ALA A 279 -5.47 -14.89 -2.10
N VAL A 280 -5.16 -15.93 -2.86
CA VAL A 280 -3.79 -16.46 -2.92
C VAL A 280 -2.86 -15.48 -3.63
N VAL A 281 -3.24 -14.98 -4.81
CA VAL A 281 -2.44 -14.03 -5.60
C VAL A 281 -2.14 -12.74 -4.82
N ALA A 282 -3.10 -12.17 -4.10
CA ALA A 282 -2.90 -10.92 -3.36
C ALA A 282 -1.84 -11.04 -2.25
N PHE A 283 -1.84 -12.14 -1.50
CA PHE A 283 -0.78 -12.39 -0.52
C PHE A 283 0.54 -12.76 -1.20
N SER A 284 0.51 -13.53 -2.29
CA SER A 284 1.72 -13.81 -3.09
C SER A 284 2.40 -12.53 -3.57
N MET A 285 1.64 -11.54 -4.03
CA MET A 285 2.19 -10.24 -4.45
C MET A 285 2.80 -9.46 -3.28
N SER A 286 2.25 -9.61 -2.06
CA SER A 286 2.84 -9.02 -0.84
C SER A 286 4.18 -9.69 -0.49
N MET A 287 4.28 -11.01 -0.65
CA MET A 287 5.52 -11.78 -0.47
C MET A 287 6.57 -11.43 -1.54
N VAL A 288 6.16 -11.34 -2.82
CA VAL A 288 7.04 -10.89 -3.92
C VAL A 288 7.57 -9.50 -3.61
N GLY A 289 6.71 -8.55 -3.24
CA GLY A 289 7.13 -7.20 -2.88
C GLY A 289 8.13 -7.21 -1.73
N THR A 290 7.89 -8.02 -0.69
CA THR A 290 8.82 -8.18 0.44
C THR A 290 10.19 -8.68 -0.02
N PHE A 291 10.23 -9.68 -0.90
CA PHE A 291 11.47 -10.18 -1.48
C PHE A 291 12.19 -9.13 -2.33
N LEU A 292 11.48 -8.43 -3.22
CA LEU A 292 12.08 -7.43 -4.12
C LEU A 292 12.71 -6.27 -3.37
N VAL A 293 12.03 -5.74 -2.35
CA VAL A 293 12.50 -4.56 -1.59
C VAL A 293 13.67 -4.90 -0.66
N ARG A 294 13.82 -6.17 -0.26
CA ARG A 294 14.79 -6.59 0.78
C ARG A 294 15.99 -7.40 0.27
N SER A 295 15.86 -8.04 -0.89
CA SER A 295 16.93 -8.87 -1.46
C SER A 295 18.10 -8.06 -2.03
N GLY A 296 17.87 -6.78 -2.37
CA GLY A 296 18.85 -5.97 -3.10
C GLY A 296 19.07 -6.40 -4.55
N ILE A 297 18.21 -7.28 -5.08
CA ILE A 297 18.34 -7.80 -6.44
C ILE A 297 17.96 -6.76 -7.50
N LEU A 298 17.13 -5.78 -7.14
CA LEU A 298 16.77 -4.65 -7.99
C LEU A 298 17.33 -3.35 -7.39
N THR A 299 17.82 -2.48 -8.26
CA THR A 299 18.20 -1.11 -7.87
C THR A 299 16.94 -0.25 -7.74
N SER A 300 16.87 0.54 -6.67
CA SER A 300 15.75 1.45 -6.40
C SER A 300 16.24 2.61 -5.54
N VAL A 301 15.65 3.79 -5.73
CA VAL A 301 15.86 4.95 -4.87
C VAL A 301 15.20 4.81 -3.49
N HIS A 302 14.28 3.84 -3.35
CA HIS A 302 13.52 3.56 -2.14
C HIS A 302 14.03 2.31 -1.38
N SER A 303 15.17 1.73 -1.78
CA SER A 303 15.75 0.56 -1.10
C SER A 303 16.84 0.96 -0.09
N PHE A 304 16.51 0.88 1.19
CA PHE A 304 17.40 1.34 2.28
C PHE A 304 17.99 0.21 3.14
N ALA A 305 17.44 -0.99 3.05
CA ALA A 305 17.80 -2.12 3.91
C ALA A 305 17.79 -3.41 3.09
N VAL A 306 18.90 -3.61 2.38
CA VAL A 306 19.14 -4.72 1.45
C VAL A 306 20.21 -5.67 1.99
N ASP A 307 19.97 -6.97 1.91
CA ASP A 307 20.94 -8.01 2.25
C ASP A 307 20.70 -9.25 1.34
N PRO A 308 21.59 -9.53 0.37
CA PRO A 308 21.43 -10.65 -0.56
C PRO A 308 21.34 -12.02 0.12
N THR A 309 22.06 -12.23 1.22
CA THR A 309 22.04 -13.48 1.98
C THR A 309 20.65 -13.71 2.57
N ARG A 310 20.04 -12.67 3.16
CA ARG A 310 18.66 -12.73 3.66
C ARG A 310 17.63 -12.85 2.55
N GLY A 311 17.90 -12.25 1.39
CA GLY A 311 17.09 -12.36 0.18
C GLY A 311 16.86 -13.82 -0.25
N SER A 312 17.88 -14.67 -0.16
CA SER A 312 17.76 -16.10 -0.49
C SER A 312 16.77 -16.86 0.41
N PHE A 313 16.72 -16.53 1.70
CA PHE A 313 15.77 -17.12 2.64
C PHE A 313 14.33 -16.68 2.31
N LEU A 314 14.14 -15.40 2.01
CA LEU A 314 12.83 -14.88 1.58
C LEU A 314 12.38 -15.51 0.25
N LEU A 315 13.30 -15.78 -0.67
CA LEU A 315 13.01 -16.50 -1.91
C LEU A 315 12.56 -17.94 -1.64
N ALA A 316 13.21 -18.64 -0.70
CA ALA A 316 12.80 -19.98 -0.29
C ALA A 316 11.40 -19.96 0.36
N LEU A 317 11.11 -19.00 1.26
CA LEU A 317 9.77 -18.82 1.82
C LEU A 317 8.73 -18.51 0.75
N LEU A 318 9.07 -17.65 -0.21
CA LEU A 318 8.21 -17.33 -1.34
C LEU A 318 7.88 -18.60 -2.14
N ALA A 319 8.88 -19.41 -2.48
CA ALA A 319 8.68 -20.67 -3.20
C ALA A 319 7.79 -21.65 -2.43
N VAL A 320 8.00 -21.79 -1.11
CA VAL A 320 7.18 -22.67 -0.26
C VAL A 320 5.73 -22.17 -0.16
N TYR A 321 5.52 -20.89 0.15
CA TYR A 321 4.18 -20.37 0.40
C TYR A 321 3.37 -20.17 -0.89
N VAL A 322 3.98 -19.55 -1.90
CA VAL A 322 3.30 -19.31 -3.18
C VAL A 322 3.18 -20.61 -3.97
N GLY A 323 4.27 -21.37 -4.09
CA GLY A 323 4.26 -22.66 -4.78
C GLY A 323 3.33 -23.66 -4.10
N GLY A 324 3.37 -23.76 -2.77
CA GLY A 324 2.49 -24.63 -1.99
C GLY A 324 1.02 -24.27 -2.13
N ALA A 325 0.66 -22.97 -2.06
CA ALA A 325 -0.71 -22.53 -2.21
C ALA A 325 -1.24 -22.65 -3.65
N MET A 326 -0.41 -22.37 -4.66
CA MET A 326 -0.76 -22.58 -6.07
C MET A 326 -0.96 -24.06 -6.38
N THR A 327 -0.10 -24.93 -5.84
CA THR A 327 -0.24 -26.39 -5.98
C THR A 327 -1.52 -26.88 -5.31
N LEU A 328 -1.79 -26.42 -4.08
CA LEU A 328 -3.03 -26.74 -3.37
C LEU A 328 -4.26 -26.28 -4.16
N PHE A 329 -4.22 -25.05 -4.70
CA PHE A 329 -5.27 -24.51 -5.54
C PHE A 329 -5.49 -25.40 -6.77
N ALA A 330 -4.45 -25.72 -7.53
CA ALA A 330 -4.54 -26.57 -8.72
C ALA A 330 -5.12 -27.95 -8.41
N LEU A 331 -4.73 -28.57 -7.29
CA LEU A 331 -5.21 -29.89 -6.88
C LEU A 331 -6.65 -29.89 -6.33
N ARG A 332 -7.13 -28.76 -5.80
CA ARG A 332 -8.44 -28.67 -5.13
C ARG A 332 -9.49 -27.90 -5.92
N ILE A 333 -9.11 -27.15 -6.96
CA ILE A 333 -10.05 -26.29 -7.68
C ILE A 333 -11.22 -27.06 -8.29
N GLY A 334 -11.00 -28.29 -8.76
CA GLY A 334 -12.06 -29.16 -9.28
C GLY A 334 -13.11 -29.58 -8.23
N THR A 335 -12.83 -29.39 -6.94
CA THR A 335 -13.80 -29.63 -5.85
C THR A 335 -14.64 -28.39 -5.52
N VAL A 336 -14.28 -27.22 -6.06
CA VAL A 336 -15.03 -25.98 -5.88
C VAL A 336 -16.23 -26.01 -6.81
N ARG A 337 -17.42 -26.08 -6.23
CA ARG A 337 -18.68 -26.08 -7.00
C ARG A 337 -18.82 -24.78 -7.79
N GLU A 338 -19.44 -24.88 -8.96
CA GLU A 338 -19.86 -23.70 -9.70
C GLU A 338 -20.87 -22.90 -8.89
N GLY A 339 -20.75 -21.58 -8.95
CA GLY A 339 -21.67 -20.66 -8.30
C GLY A 339 -22.94 -20.43 -9.12
N ASN A 340 -23.76 -19.46 -8.69
CA ASN A 340 -24.89 -19.01 -9.47
C ASN A 340 -24.46 -18.34 -10.78
N GLN A 341 -25.17 -18.66 -11.87
CA GLN A 341 -24.98 -18.05 -13.18
C GLN A 341 -25.57 -16.63 -13.25
N PHE A 342 -25.06 -15.83 -14.19
CA PHE A 342 -25.49 -14.45 -14.46
C PHE A 342 -25.29 -14.11 -15.95
N ASP A 343 -26.06 -13.16 -16.45
CA ASP A 343 -25.96 -12.69 -17.84
C ASP A 343 -24.74 -11.78 -18.01
N LEU A 344 -24.18 -11.71 -19.24
CA LEU A 344 -23.06 -10.81 -19.56
C LEU A 344 -23.40 -9.34 -19.23
N VAL A 345 -24.61 -8.91 -19.56
CA VAL A 345 -25.13 -7.58 -19.19
C VAL A 345 -25.70 -7.65 -17.78
N SER A 346 -24.81 -7.67 -16.78
CA SER A 346 -25.14 -7.63 -15.37
C SER A 346 -24.03 -6.96 -14.57
N ARG A 347 -24.32 -6.61 -13.30
CA ARG A 347 -23.31 -6.11 -12.38
C ARG A 347 -22.21 -7.14 -12.15
N GLU A 348 -22.55 -8.42 -12.05
CA GLU A 348 -21.57 -9.51 -11.96
C GLU A 348 -20.65 -9.52 -13.18
N GLY A 349 -21.20 -9.42 -14.39
CA GLY A 349 -20.43 -9.33 -15.64
C GLY A 349 -19.46 -8.16 -15.66
N ALA A 350 -19.91 -6.96 -15.27
CA ALA A 350 -19.05 -5.78 -15.16
C ALA A 350 -17.92 -5.97 -14.12
N LEU A 351 -18.22 -6.63 -13.00
CA LEU A 351 -17.21 -6.95 -11.97
C LEU A 351 -16.20 -8.00 -12.43
N VAL A 352 -16.59 -8.94 -13.31
CA VAL A 352 -15.66 -9.87 -13.96
C VAL A 352 -14.72 -9.11 -14.90
N VAL A 353 -15.25 -8.22 -15.74
CA VAL A 353 -14.42 -7.37 -16.63
C VAL A 353 -13.46 -6.51 -15.81
N ASN A 354 -13.95 -5.86 -14.74
CA ASN A 354 -13.11 -5.12 -13.80
C ASN A 354 -11.96 -5.98 -13.24
N ASN A 355 -12.27 -7.17 -12.76
CA ASN A 355 -11.26 -8.05 -12.18
C ASN A 355 -10.25 -8.52 -13.23
N LEU A 356 -10.70 -8.83 -14.45
CA LEU A 356 -9.82 -9.20 -15.56
C LEU A 356 -8.84 -8.06 -15.89
N LEU A 357 -9.33 -6.83 -16.00
CA LEU A 357 -8.51 -5.65 -16.31
C LEU A 357 -7.52 -5.34 -15.17
N LEU A 358 -7.95 -5.40 -13.91
CA LEU A 358 -7.05 -5.26 -12.76
C LEU A 358 -5.97 -6.35 -12.74
N SER A 359 -6.33 -7.60 -13.04
CA SER A 359 -5.37 -8.71 -13.16
C SER A 359 -4.42 -8.54 -14.36
N ALA A 360 -4.88 -7.97 -15.47
CA ALA A 360 -4.04 -7.67 -16.62
C ALA A 360 -3.02 -6.57 -16.31
N ILE A 361 -3.45 -5.48 -15.67
CA ILE A 361 -2.54 -4.41 -15.19
C ILE A 361 -1.53 -5.00 -14.20
N LEU A 362 -1.98 -5.82 -13.25
CA LEU A 362 -1.09 -6.52 -12.33
C LEU A 362 -0.05 -7.36 -13.06
N GLY A 363 -0.45 -8.14 -14.06
CA GLY A 363 0.46 -8.95 -14.88
C GLY A 363 1.51 -8.10 -15.60
N ILE A 364 1.11 -6.98 -16.19
CA ILE A 364 2.02 -6.04 -16.85
C ILE A 364 3.01 -5.44 -15.85
N VAL A 365 2.53 -4.98 -14.69
CA VAL A 365 3.39 -4.40 -13.64
C VAL A 365 4.38 -5.44 -13.12
N PHE A 366 3.90 -6.66 -12.85
CA PHE A 366 4.73 -7.78 -12.39
C PHE A 366 5.81 -8.14 -13.41
N VAL A 367 5.44 -8.33 -14.68
CA VAL A 367 6.39 -8.66 -15.75
C VAL A 367 7.37 -7.51 -15.94
N GLY A 368 6.90 -6.26 -16.08
CA GLY A 368 7.77 -5.10 -16.27
C GLY A 368 8.77 -4.90 -15.13
N THR A 369 8.36 -5.18 -13.89
CA THR A 369 9.24 -5.08 -12.71
C THR A 369 10.30 -6.19 -12.66
N LEU A 370 9.94 -7.42 -13.06
CA LEU A 370 10.87 -8.56 -13.03
C LEU A 370 11.69 -8.71 -14.31
N TYR A 371 11.29 -8.07 -15.41
CA TYR A 371 11.94 -8.19 -16.72
C TYR A 371 13.43 -7.86 -16.68
N PRO A 372 13.89 -6.78 -16.01
CA PRO A 372 15.31 -6.52 -15.81
C PRO A 372 16.10 -7.70 -15.23
N LEU A 373 15.53 -8.43 -14.26
CA LEU A 373 16.19 -9.58 -13.63
C LEU A 373 16.37 -10.74 -14.60
N GLY A 374 15.38 -10.97 -15.47
CA GLY A 374 15.46 -11.99 -16.50
C GLY A 374 16.53 -11.68 -17.54
N VAL A 375 16.61 -10.41 -17.98
CA VAL A 375 17.64 -9.96 -18.93
C VAL A 375 19.03 -10.06 -18.31
N GLU A 376 19.22 -9.58 -17.08
CA GLU A 376 20.49 -9.66 -16.38
C GLU A 376 20.94 -11.11 -16.18
N ALA A 377 20.03 -12.01 -15.83
CA ALA A 377 20.35 -13.44 -15.64
C ALA A 377 20.79 -14.16 -16.93
N VAL A 378 20.31 -13.72 -18.11
CA VAL A 378 20.60 -14.36 -19.40
C VAL A 378 21.78 -13.69 -20.12
N THR A 379 21.84 -12.35 -20.08
CA THR A 379 22.78 -11.54 -20.87
C THR A 379 23.92 -10.94 -20.04
N GLY A 380 23.76 -10.85 -18.71
CA GLY A 380 24.65 -10.10 -17.82
C GLY A 380 24.46 -8.58 -17.89
N GLU A 381 23.58 -8.07 -18.75
CA GLU A 381 23.33 -6.63 -18.88
C GLU A 381 22.27 -6.14 -17.89
N LYS A 382 22.54 -5.00 -17.26
CA LYS A 382 21.58 -4.34 -16.36
C LYS A 382 20.65 -3.45 -17.17
N LEU A 383 19.37 -3.76 -17.13
CA LEU A 383 18.29 -2.97 -17.74
C LEU A 383 17.48 -2.24 -16.65
N SER A 384 16.91 -1.09 -16.99
CA SER A 384 15.89 -0.44 -16.17
C SER A 384 14.63 -0.20 -17.00
N VAL A 385 13.47 -0.45 -16.40
CA VAL A 385 12.15 -0.24 -17.01
C VAL A 385 11.45 0.84 -16.21
N GLY A 386 11.13 1.96 -16.86
CA GLY A 386 10.56 3.14 -16.22
C GLY A 386 9.22 3.60 -16.84
N PRO A 387 8.81 4.86 -16.58
CA PRO A 387 7.52 5.41 -16.98
C PRO A 387 7.13 5.21 -18.45
N PRO A 388 8.04 5.29 -19.46
CA PRO A 388 7.66 5.09 -20.86
C PRO A 388 7.00 3.73 -21.13
N TYR A 389 7.50 2.64 -20.51
CA TYR A 389 6.92 1.31 -20.65
C TYR A 389 5.56 1.21 -19.95
N PHE A 390 5.51 1.60 -18.67
CA PHE A 390 4.30 1.43 -17.87
C PHE A 390 3.17 2.34 -18.31
N ASN A 391 3.43 3.59 -18.67
CA ASN A 391 2.40 4.52 -19.15
C ASN A 391 1.81 4.04 -20.49
N ALA A 392 2.65 3.54 -21.41
CA ALA A 392 2.19 3.05 -22.71
C ALA A 392 1.38 1.76 -22.60
N THR A 393 1.69 0.88 -21.65
CA THR A 393 1.06 -0.44 -21.51
C THR A 393 -0.12 -0.44 -20.54
N THR A 394 0.04 0.13 -19.35
CA THR A 394 -0.99 0.16 -18.30
C THR A 394 -1.99 1.29 -18.48
N GLY A 395 -1.57 2.42 -19.08
CA GLY A 395 -2.41 3.60 -19.27
C GLY A 395 -3.70 3.31 -20.03
N PRO A 396 -3.65 2.74 -21.26
CA PRO A 396 -4.85 2.41 -22.04
C PRO A 396 -5.80 1.44 -21.31
N ILE A 397 -5.25 0.42 -20.64
CA ILE A 397 -6.05 -0.57 -19.91
C ILE A 397 -6.71 0.07 -18.69
N THR A 398 -5.99 0.97 -18.00
CA THR A 398 -6.54 1.73 -16.87
C THR A 398 -7.66 2.67 -17.32
N LEU A 399 -7.50 3.36 -18.45
CA LEU A 399 -8.56 4.20 -19.02
C LEU A 399 -9.82 3.38 -19.39
N PHE A 400 -9.63 2.17 -19.92
CA PHE A 400 -10.75 1.27 -20.19
C PHE A 400 -11.41 0.73 -18.91
N LEU A 401 -10.60 0.40 -17.89
CA LEU A 401 -11.09 -0.01 -16.57
C LEU A 401 -11.97 1.07 -15.93
N VAL A 402 -11.51 2.33 -15.95
CA VAL A 402 -12.28 3.42 -15.34
C VAL A 402 -13.54 3.75 -16.14
N LEU A 403 -13.57 3.50 -17.46
CA LEU A 403 -14.79 3.58 -18.26
C LEU A 403 -15.83 2.54 -17.82
N VAL A 404 -15.41 1.28 -17.63
CA VAL A 404 -16.28 0.21 -17.09
C VAL A 404 -16.79 0.56 -15.69
N MET A 405 -15.95 1.23 -14.89
CA MET A 405 -16.29 1.69 -13.54
C MET A 405 -17.44 2.71 -13.51
N VAL A 406 -17.63 3.50 -14.58
CA VAL A 406 -18.81 4.40 -14.71
C VAL A 406 -20.11 3.59 -14.79
N ALA A 407 -20.09 2.45 -15.49
CA ALA A 407 -21.27 1.64 -15.74
C ALA A 407 -21.61 0.66 -14.60
N GLY A 408 -20.61 -0.02 -14.03
CA GLY A 408 -20.80 -1.11 -13.08
C GLY A 408 -21.77 -0.81 -11.91
N PRO A 409 -21.62 0.32 -11.18
CA PRO A 409 -22.49 0.68 -10.07
C PRO A 409 -23.98 0.87 -10.45
N LEU A 410 -24.25 1.23 -11.71
CA LEU A 410 -25.58 1.50 -12.25
C LEU A 410 -26.29 0.27 -12.83
N MET A 411 -25.55 -0.82 -13.04
CA MET A 411 -26.10 -2.09 -13.51
C MET A 411 -26.83 -2.86 -12.40
N ARG A 412 -27.87 -3.60 -12.77
CA ARG A 412 -28.60 -4.52 -11.87
C ARG A 412 -27.85 -5.86 -11.74
N TRP A 413 -28.09 -6.52 -10.61
CA TRP A 413 -27.59 -7.88 -10.37
C TRP A 413 -28.33 -8.90 -11.23
N ARG A 414 -27.67 -10.04 -11.54
CA ARG A 414 -28.11 -11.16 -12.39
C ARG A 414 -28.34 -10.83 -13.86
N ARG A 415 -29.14 -9.79 -14.14
CA ARG A 415 -29.51 -9.37 -15.50
C ARG A 415 -29.90 -7.89 -15.52
N ASP A 416 -29.48 -7.19 -16.56
CA ASP A 416 -29.97 -5.86 -16.93
C ASP A 416 -30.24 -5.78 -18.45
N GLN A 417 -30.86 -4.70 -18.89
CA GLN A 417 -31.15 -4.46 -20.32
C GLN A 417 -30.28 -3.31 -20.83
N LEU A 418 -29.57 -3.52 -21.94
CA LEU A 418 -28.61 -2.56 -22.47
C LEU A 418 -29.25 -1.19 -22.78
N ALA A 419 -30.45 -1.17 -23.38
CA ALA A 419 -31.18 0.07 -23.67
C ALA A 419 -31.47 0.89 -22.39
N VAL A 420 -31.86 0.23 -21.30
CA VAL A 420 -32.14 0.88 -20.01
C VAL A 420 -30.83 1.33 -19.35
N LEU A 421 -29.74 0.57 -19.49
CA LEU A 421 -28.43 0.96 -18.99
C LEU A 421 -27.94 2.24 -19.68
N ILE A 422 -28.07 2.36 -21.00
CA ILE A 422 -27.69 3.55 -21.76
C ILE A 422 -28.45 4.78 -21.25
N GLN A 423 -29.75 4.66 -20.96
CA GLN A 423 -30.53 5.75 -20.35
C GLN A 423 -29.98 6.17 -18.98
N ARG A 424 -29.56 5.23 -18.13
CA ARG A 424 -28.92 5.55 -16.83
C ARG A 424 -27.55 6.19 -17.00
N LEU A 425 -26.85 5.87 -18.09
CA LEU A 425 -25.53 6.41 -18.42
C LEU A 425 -25.57 7.76 -19.15
N ALA A 426 -26.74 8.23 -19.59
CA ALA A 426 -26.85 9.46 -20.36
C ALA A 426 -26.19 10.67 -19.66
N ILE A 427 -26.39 10.82 -18.35
CA ILE A 427 -25.81 11.94 -17.58
C ILE A 427 -24.28 11.79 -17.44
N PRO A 428 -23.71 10.64 -17.01
CA PRO A 428 -22.26 10.43 -17.06
C PRO A 428 -21.64 10.62 -18.45
N ILE A 429 -22.28 10.12 -19.51
CA ILE A 429 -21.80 10.27 -20.89
C ILE A 429 -21.80 11.75 -21.30
N LEU A 430 -22.85 12.50 -20.97
CA LEU A 430 -22.91 13.93 -21.20
C LEU A 430 -21.81 14.67 -20.44
N ALA A 431 -21.54 14.30 -19.18
CA ALA A 431 -20.46 14.89 -18.40
C ALA A 431 -19.07 14.64 -19.04
N ILE A 432 -18.83 13.44 -19.56
CA ILE A 432 -17.62 13.11 -20.34
C ILE A 432 -17.54 14.00 -21.59
N ALA A 433 -18.62 14.12 -22.36
CA ALA A 433 -18.64 14.93 -23.58
C ALA A 433 -18.44 16.43 -23.31
N LEU A 434 -19.00 16.96 -22.23
CA LEU A 434 -18.82 18.36 -21.83
C LEU A 434 -17.42 18.62 -21.29
N ALA A 435 -16.86 17.70 -20.49
CA ALA A 435 -15.48 17.78 -20.03
C ALA A 435 -14.52 17.75 -21.22
N LEU A 436 -14.77 16.87 -22.19
CA LEU A 436 -14.04 16.80 -23.45
C LEU A 436 -14.08 18.14 -24.19
N LEU A 437 -15.26 18.70 -24.41
CA LEU A 437 -15.44 19.98 -25.10
C LEU A 437 -14.71 21.12 -24.39
N ALA A 438 -14.82 21.19 -23.06
CA ALA A 438 -14.13 22.21 -22.27
C ALA A 438 -12.61 22.09 -22.39
N LEU A 439 -12.07 20.86 -22.40
CA LEU A 439 -10.64 20.61 -22.56
C LEU A 439 -10.14 20.99 -23.96
N VAL A 440 -10.88 20.68 -25.03
CA VAL A 440 -10.54 21.14 -26.41
C VAL A 440 -10.37 22.65 -26.43
N ILE A 441 -11.29 23.38 -25.78
CA ILE A 441 -11.35 24.85 -25.85
C ILE A 441 -10.28 25.50 -24.98
N VAL A 442 -10.07 25.02 -23.75
CA VAL A 442 -9.24 25.69 -22.74
C VAL A 442 -7.80 25.19 -22.74
N ALA A 443 -7.57 23.95 -23.15
CA ALA A 443 -6.28 23.27 -23.02
C ALA A 443 -5.96 22.38 -24.24
N PRO A 444 -5.89 22.95 -25.46
CA PRO A 444 -5.68 22.16 -26.69
C PRO A 444 -4.30 21.48 -26.75
N ASP A 445 -3.30 22.01 -26.05
CA ASP A 445 -1.89 21.59 -26.19
C ASP A 445 -1.44 20.50 -25.20
N ILE A 446 -2.34 19.97 -24.36
CA ILE A 446 -1.97 18.93 -23.38
C ILE A 446 -1.87 17.54 -24.03
N GLY A 447 -1.06 16.65 -23.43
CA GLY A 447 -0.89 15.28 -23.91
C GLY A 447 -2.17 14.43 -23.86
N ILE A 448 -2.24 13.41 -24.72
CA ILE A 448 -3.42 12.54 -24.89
C ILE A 448 -3.83 11.83 -23.58
N LEU A 449 -2.87 11.33 -22.78
CA LEU A 449 -3.17 10.65 -21.53
C LEU A 449 -3.80 11.59 -20.47
N PRO A 450 -3.22 12.77 -20.16
CA PRO A 450 -3.87 13.80 -19.36
C PRO A 450 -5.28 14.16 -19.85
N TYR A 451 -5.41 14.31 -21.16
CA TYR A 451 -6.65 14.67 -21.81
C TYR A 451 -7.78 13.66 -21.55
N LEU A 452 -7.49 12.37 -21.78
CA LEU A 452 -8.43 11.27 -21.50
C LEU A 452 -8.68 11.11 -19.99
N GLY A 453 -7.65 11.30 -19.16
CA GLY A 453 -7.76 11.23 -17.71
C GLY A 453 -8.72 12.25 -17.12
N LEU A 454 -8.60 13.52 -17.50
CA LEU A 454 -9.48 14.61 -17.03
C LEU A 454 -10.92 14.42 -17.51
N MET A 455 -11.10 14.05 -18.77
CA MET A 455 -12.42 13.79 -19.34
C MET A 455 -13.14 12.65 -18.59
N LEU A 456 -12.46 11.52 -18.38
CA LEU A 456 -13.04 10.36 -17.68
C LEU A 456 -13.25 10.63 -16.19
N ALA A 457 -12.37 11.41 -15.53
CA ALA A 457 -12.55 11.80 -14.13
C ALA A 457 -13.91 12.46 -13.88
N GLY A 458 -14.35 13.36 -14.78
CA GLY A 458 -15.68 13.96 -14.71
C GLY A 458 -16.82 12.94 -14.82
N GLY A 459 -16.73 12.02 -15.78
CA GLY A 459 -17.70 10.93 -15.95
C GLY A 459 -17.78 9.99 -14.75
N ILE A 460 -16.63 9.61 -14.19
CA ILE A 460 -16.54 8.75 -13.00
C ILE A 460 -17.10 9.46 -11.78
N ALA A 461 -16.82 10.75 -11.59
CA ALA A 461 -17.35 11.50 -10.45
C ALA A 461 -18.89 11.46 -10.45
N ILE A 462 -19.51 11.76 -11.60
CA ILE A 462 -20.97 11.71 -11.75
C ILE A 462 -21.49 10.26 -11.64
N GLY A 463 -20.86 9.31 -12.32
CA GLY A 463 -21.23 7.89 -12.27
C GLY A 463 -21.12 7.27 -10.86
N SER A 464 -20.19 7.76 -10.04
CA SER A 464 -20.01 7.34 -8.66
C SER A 464 -21.13 7.83 -7.75
N VAL A 465 -21.65 9.03 -7.99
CA VAL A 465 -22.74 9.64 -7.21
C VAL A 465 -24.12 9.18 -7.70
N ALA A 466 -24.25 8.81 -8.97
CA ALA A 466 -25.49 8.41 -9.60
C ALA A 466 -26.30 7.31 -8.87
N PRO A 467 -25.69 6.30 -8.20
CA PRO A 467 -26.42 5.36 -7.34
C PRO A 467 -27.21 5.99 -6.19
N LEU A 468 -26.98 7.26 -5.84
CA LEU A 468 -27.72 7.99 -4.80
C LEU A 468 -28.95 8.72 -5.35
N TRP A 469 -29.11 8.85 -6.66
CA TRP A 469 -30.24 9.55 -7.25
C TRP A 469 -31.58 8.88 -6.88
N GLY A 470 -32.54 9.72 -6.47
CA GLY A 470 -33.85 9.27 -6.00
C GLY A 470 -33.85 8.53 -4.66
N ARG A 471 -32.70 8.40 -3.96
CA ARG A 471 -32.64 7.78 -2.63
C ARG A 471 -32.79 8.81 -1.51
N ASN A 472 -33.40 8.38 -0.41
CA ASN A 472 -33.34 9.14 0.84
C ASN A 472 -31.95 9.01 1.47
N LEU A 473 -31.14 10.07 1.34
CA LEU A 473 -29.73 10.10 1.77
C LEU A 473 -29.53 9.72 3.25
N ARG A 474 -30.47 10.06 4.12
CA ARG A 474 -30.41 9.75 5.56
C ARG A 474 -30.64 8.27 5.86
N ARG A 475 -31.39 7.56 5.01
CA ARG A 475 -31.69 6.12 5.16
C ARG A 475 -30.77 5.22 4.33
N THR A 476 -29.95 5.79 3.45
CA THR A 476 -29.00 5.05 2.63
C THR A 476 -27.97 4.33 3.51
N PRO A 477 -27.75 3.01 3.33
CA PRO A 477 -26.79 2.27 4.12
C PRO A 477 -25.36 2.82 3.98
N LEU A 478 -24.60 2.82 5.08
CA LEU A 478 -23.24 3.36 5.10
C LEU A 478 -22.28 2.63 4.12
N PHE A 479 -22.51 1.35 3.83
CA PHE A 479 -21.72 0.63 2.81
C PHE A 479 -22.00 1.09 1.38
N THR A 480 -23.15 1.70 1.12
CA THR A 480 -23.45 2.34 -0.17
C THR A 480 -22.70 3.67 -0.26
N TRP A 481 -22.70 4.47 0.80
CA TRP A 481 -21.85 5.66 0.90
C TRP A 481 -20.37 5.31 0.74
N GLY A 482 -19.91 4.22 1.37
CA GLY A 482 -18.53 3.76 1.22
C GLY A 482 -18.13 3.46 -0.22
N MET A 483 -19.01 2.79 -0.98
CA MET A 483 -18.81 2.56 -2.42
C MET A 483 -18.70 3.89 -3.19
N VAL A 484 -19.67 4.79 -3.00
CA VAL A 484 -19.74 6.09 -3.70
C VAL A 484 -18.49 6.92 -3.43
N VAL A 485 -18.12 7.07 -2.16
CA VAL A 485 -16.98 7.88 -1.74
C VAL A 485 -15.67 7.28 -2.25
N ALA A 486 -15.51 5.95 -2.23
CA ALA A 486 -14.30 5.33 -2.72
C ALA A 486 -14.11 5.52 -4.24
N HIS A 487 -15.17 5.35 -5.03
CA HIS A 487 -15.09 5.53 -6.49
C HIS A 487 -14.95 7.01 -6.88
N LEU A 488 -15.58 7.93 -6.12
CA LEU A 488 -15.33 9.36 -6.25
C LEU A 488 -13.86 9.70 -5.93
N GLY A 489 -13.27 9.04 -4.93
CA GLY A 489 -11.85 9.17 -4.64
C GLY A 489 -10.96 8.80 -5.83
N VAL A 490 -11.30 7.74 -6.58
CA VAL A 490 -10.59 7.38 -7.84
C VAL A 490 -10.72 8.50 -8.88
N ALA A 491 -11.90 9.10 -9.06
CA ALA A 491 -12.07 10.25 -9.95
C ALA A 491 -11.19 11.44 -9.53
N VAL A 492 -11.16 11.77 -8.24
CA VAL A 492 -10.37 12.88 -7.71
C VAL A 492 -8.87 12.62 -7.88
N SER A 493 -8.38 11.41 -7.58
CA SER A 493 -6.99 11.05 -7.82
C SER A 493 -6.62 11.11 -9.30
N LEU A 494 -7.47 10.56 -10.19
CA LEU A 494 -7.24 10.59 -11.64
C LEU A 494 -7.18 12.03 -12.16
N ALA A 495 -8.06 12.91 -11.68
CA ALA A 495 -8.04 14.33 -12.02
C ALA A 495 -6.73 14.99 -11.56
N GLY A 496 -6.23 14.68 -10.37
CA GLY A 496 -4.95 15.18 -9.87
C GLY A 496 -3.75 14.73 -10.71
N MET A 497 -3.67 13.42 -11.01
CA MET A 497 -2.60 12.85 -11.84
C MET A 497 -2.60 13.47 -13.24
N ALA A 498 -3.78 13.55 -13.86
CA ALA A 498 -3.92 14.11 -15.20
C ALA A 498 -3.69 15.62 -15.24
N SER A 499 -4.12 16.37 -14.22
CA SER A 499 -3.86 17.81 -14.12
C SER A 499 -2.38 18.11 -13.95
N GLU A 500 -1.71 17.39 -13.06
CA GLU A 500 -0.28 17.59 -12.83
C GLU A 500 0.51 17.28 -14.10
N THR A 501 0.29 16.13 -14.73
CA THR A 501 0.99 15.77 -15.97
C THR A 501 0.65 16.68 -17.15
N GLY A 502 -0.59 17.17 -17.24
CA GLY A 502 -1.03 18.03 -18.34
C GLY A 502 -0.58 19.49 -18.21
N PHE A 503 -0.43 20.01 -16.98
CA PHE A 503 -0.26 21.44 -16.74
C PHE A 503 0.98 21.83 -15.93
N ILE A 504 1.83 20.87 -15.55
CA ILE A 504 3.10 21.15 -14.87
C ILE A 504 3.93 22.19 -15.62
N LYS A 505 4.54 23.11 -14.87
CA LYS A 505 5.57 24.03 -15.35
C LYS A 505 6.84 23.80 -14.54
N GLU A 506 7.96 23.66 -15.23
CA GLU A 506 9.28 23.40 -14.64
C GLU A 506 10.27 24.46 -15.11
N VAL A 507 11.08 24.94 -14.18
CA VAL A 507 12.22 25.84 -14.44
C VAL A 507 13.43 25.30 -13.69
N LEU A 508 14.48 24.98 -14.44
CA LEU A 508 15.79 24.59 -13.92
C LEU A 508 16.80 25.65 -14.39
N ILE A 509 17.36 26.41 -13.46
CA ILE A 509 18.24 27.53 -13.78
C ILE A 509 19.38 27.65 -12.78
N ALA A 510 20.56 28.05 -13.24
CA ALA A 510 21.61 28.56 -12.38
C ALA A 510 21.33 30.05 -12.11
N SER A 511 21.20 30.44 -10.84
CA SER A 511 20.79 31.78 -10.42
C SER A 511 21.82 32.41 -9.48
N ASP A 512 22.01 33.71 -9.63
CA ASP A 512 22.70 34.55 -8.65
C ASP A 512 21.73 35.05 -7.57
N VAL A 513 22.27 35.35 -6.39
CA VAL A 513 21.51 36.01 -5.32
C VAL A 513 21.10 37.41 -5.81
N GLY A 514 19.81 37.72 -5.74
CA GLY A 514 19.17 38.95 -6.21
C GLY A 514 18.34 38.75 -7.48
N GLU A 515 18.58 37.68 -8.25
CA GLU A 515 17.84 37.41 -9.49
C GLU A 515 16.42 36.91 -9.23
N SER A 516 15.51 37.17 -10.17
CA SER A 516 14.10 36.77 -10.11
C SER A 516 13.71 35.98 -11.35
N HIS A 517 12.93 34.92 -11.15
CA HIS A 517 12.58 33.95 -12.18
C HIS A 517 11.10 33.59 -12.10
N LYS A 518 10.44 33.49 -13.25
CA LYS A 518 9.00 33.17 -13.31
C LYS A 518 8.76 31.68 -13.44
N VAL A 519 7.86 31.13 -12.62
CA VAL A 519 7.39 29.73 -12.69
C VAL A 519 5.89 29.66 -12.48
N GLY A 520 5.16 29.28 -13.54
CA GLY A 520 3.69 29.29 -13.52
C GLY A 520 3.13 30.68 -13.13
N PRO A 521 2.28 30.79 -12.08
CA PRO A 521 1.72 32.05 -11.64
C PRO A 521 2.64 32.83 -10.66
N TYR A 522 3.86 32.33 -10.38
CA TYR A 522 4.78 32.91 -9.41
C TYR A 522 5.97 33.60 -10.07
N ASP A 523 6.37 34.72 -9.50
CA ASP A 523 7.69 35.33 -9.64
C ASP A 523 8.49 34.99 -8.38
N VAL A 524 9.65 34.35 -8.54
CA VAL A 524 10.47 33.84 -7.43
C VAL A 524 11.83 34.52 -7.46
N LYS A 525 12.11 35.30 -6.42
CA LYS A 525 13.39 35.99 -6.23
C LYS A 525 14.29 35.19 -5.30
N PHE A 526 15.54 34.96 -5.71
CA PHE A 526 16.56 34.36 -4.85
C PHE A 526 17.17 35.43 -3.96
N ALA A 527 16.62 35.65 -2.77
CA ALA A 527 16.95 36.79 -1.92
C ALA A 527 18.24 36.62 -1.11
N GLY A 528 18.60 35.38 -0.73
CA GLY A 528 19.79 35.13 0.09
C GLY A 528 20.10 33.66 0.29
N LEU A 529 21.27 33.36 0.83
CA LEU A 529 21.73 32.02 1.15
C LEU A 529 22.51 32.06 2.46
N ASP A 530 22.03 31.35 3.48
CA ASP A 530 22.60 31.39 4.83
C ASP A 530 22.98 29.97 5.30
N PRO A 531 24.14 29.79 5.95
CA PRO A 531 24.45 28.55 6.64
C PRO A 531 23.62 28.43 7.94
N VAL A 532 22.99 27.28 8.16
CA VAL A 532 22.15 27.00 9.33
C VAL A 532 22.57 25.69 9.99
N ALA A 533 22.50 25.62 11.32
CA ALA A 533 22.73 24.38 12.08
C ALA A 533 21.41 23.85 12.66
N GLY A 534 21.12 22.58 12.42
CA GLY A 534 20.01 21.83 13.00
C GLY A 534 20.44 20.93 14.16
N PRO A 535 19.54 20.05 14.67
CA PRO A 535 19.82 19.19 15.82
C PRO A 535 21.00 18.22 15.63
N ASN A 536 21.15 17.70 14.41
CA ASN A 536 22.19 16.71 14.05
C ASN A 536 22.69 16.86 12.60
N TRP A 537 22.49 18.03 12.00
CA TRP A 537 22.88 18.36 10.63
C TRP A 537 23.24 19.84 10.51
N THR A 538 23.99 20.19 9.47
CA THR A 538 24.22 21.57 9.03
C THR A 538 23.64 21.76 7.63
N ALA A 539 23.22 22.95 7.25
CA ALA A 539 22.59 23.18 5.95
C ALA A 539 22.99 24.50 5.33
N LEU A 540 22.84 24.58 4.02
CA LEU A 540 22.69 25.84 3.29
C LEU A 540 21.20 26.07 3.06
N GLU A 541 20.67 27.17 3.59
CA GLU A 541 19.27 27.56 3.46
C GLU A 541 19.14 28.72 2.48
N ALA A 542 18.43 28.50 1.37
CA ALA A 542 18.12 29.58 0.45
C ALA A 542 16.88 30.33 0.93
N THR A 543 16.92 31.66 0.90
CA THR A 543 15.73 32.50 1.09
C THR A 543 15.16 32.83 -0.28
N LEU A 544 14.00 32.25 -0.62
CA LEU A 544 13.28 32.48 -1.87
C LEU A 544 12.01 33.28 -1.60
N GLU A 545 11.88 34.46 -2.19
CA GLU A 545 10.69 35.30 -2.10
C GLU A 545 9.79 34.99 -3.30
N ALA A 546 8.68 34.27 -3.07
CA ALA A 546 7.72 33.91 -4.11
C ALA A 546 6.51 34.84 -4.05
N ARG A 547 6.24 35.57 -5.13
CA ARG A 547 5.09 36.45 -5.30
C ARG A 547 4.13 35.90 -6.34
N ARG A 548 2.83 35.85 -6.01
CA ARG A 548 1.79 35.41 -6.95
C ARG A 548 0.94 36.59 -7.41
N GLY A 549 1.11 37.02 -8.65
CA GLY A 549 0.49 38.25 -9.15
C GLY A 549 0.87 39.45 -8.29
N ASP A 550 -0.12 40.26 -7.90
CA ASP A 550 0.11 41.45 -7.06
C ASP A 550 0.09 41.18 -5.56
N GLY A 551 -0.11 39.92 -5.13
CA GLY A 551 -0.18 39.57 -3.71
C GLY A 551 1.14 39.79 -2.96
N GLU A 552 1.09 39.68 -1.63
CA GLU A 552 2.26 39.78 -0.76
C GLU A 552 3.28 38.66 -1.04
N PRO A 553 4.59 38.96 -0.98
CA PRO A 553 5.63 37.96 -1.15
C PRO A 553 5.61 36.96 0.01
N LEU A 554 5.72 35.68 -0.33
CA LEU A 554 5.87 34.58 0.61
C LEU A 554 7.34 34.16 0.65
N ILE A 555 7.92 34.08 1.84
CA ILE A 555 9.28 33.56 2.03
C ILE A 555 9.24 32.04 2.12
N LEU A 556 10.01 31.37 1.27
CA LEU A 556 10.21 29.93 1.22
C LEU A 556 11.69 29.60 1.41
N LYS A 557 11.97 28.57 2.21
CA LYS A 557 13.31 28.26 2.70
C LYS A 557 13.73 26.82 2.40
N PRO A 558 14.01 26.47 1.12
CA PRO A 558 14.56 25.15 0.82
C PRO A 558 16.00 25.04 1.35
N GLN A 559 16.40 23.82 1.70
CA GLN A 559 17.71 23.57 2.29
C GLN A 559 18.46 22.47 1.53
N SER A 560 19.79 22.59 1.44
CA SER A 560 20.68 21.45 1.24
C SER A 560 21.31 21.11 2.60
N ARG A 561 20.95 19.95 3.16
CA ARG A 561 21.41 19.47 4.47
C ARG A 561 22.60 18.53 4.32
N MET A 562 23.54 18.63 5.24
CA MET A 562 24.70 17.76 5.40
C MET A 562 24.65 17.12 6.79
N PHE A 563 24.68 15.78 6.80
CA PHE A 563 24.80 14.97 8.00
C PHE A 563 26.23 14.47 8.14
N SER A 564 26.72 14.35 9.37
CA SER A 564 28.09 13.90 9.64
C SER A 564 28.22 12.39 9.85
N ASN A 565 27.15 11.70 10.24
CA ASN A 565 27.17 10.28 10.54
C ASN A 565 25.84 9.57 10.20
N PRO A 566 25.78 8.77 9.11
CA PRO A 566 26.79 8.70 8.05
C PRO A 566 26.90 10.05 7.29
N PRO A 567 28.07 10.38 6.72
CA PRO A 567 28.22 11.53 5.83
C PRO A 567 27.25 11.44 4.66
N THR A 568 26.26 12.33 4.58
CA THR A 568 25.24 12.32 3.52
C THR A 568 24.69 13.72 3.31
N GLU A 569 24.56 14.10 2.04
CA GLU A 569 23.89 15.32 1.61
C GLU A 569 22.43 14.97 1.22
N THR A 570 21.46 15.71 1.76
CA THR A 570 20.03 15.58 1.42
C THR A 570 19.45 16.94 1.05
N ASN A 571 18.37 16.94 0.28
CA ASN A 571 17.65 18.17 -0.05
C ASN A 571 16.34 18.22 0.71
N GLU A 572 15.95 19.41 1.14
CA GLU A 572 14.66 19.68 1.76
C GLU A 572 13.93 20.69 0.88
N ALA A 573 12.89 20.23 0.20
CA ALA A 573 12.10 21.08 -0.67
C ALA A 573 11.24 22.06 0.15
N ALA A 574 11.13 23.29 -0.32
CA ALA A 574 10.13 24.23 0.18
C ALA A 574 8.87 24.14 -0.70
N ILE A 575 7.75 23.80 -0.07
CA ILE A 575 6.48 23.58 -0.77
C ILE A 575 5.42 24.55 -0.25
N ARG A 576 4.89 25.38 -1.14
CA ARG A 576 3.70 26.17 -0.86
C ARG A 576 2.47 25.54 -1.50
N THR A 577 1.56 25.08 -0.65
CA THR A 577 0.24 24.59 -1.09
C THR A 577 -0.79 25.71 -1.14
N VAL A 578 -1.50 25.78 -2.25
CA VAL A 578 -2.67 26.64 -2.49
C VAL A 578 -3.80 25.78 -3.08
N LEU A 579 -4.99 26.33 -3.25
CA LEU A 579 -6.16 25.54 -3.67
C LEU A 579 -6.00 24.91 -5.06
N ASP A 580 -5.30 25.59 -5.97
CA ASP A 580 -5.16 25.19 -7.37
C ASP A 580 -3.81 24.53 -7.70
N GLY A 581 -2.95 24.29 -6.71
CA GLY A 581 -1.68 23.59 -6.95
C GLY A 581 -0.65 23.77 -5.85
N GLN A 582 0.57 23.34 -6.17
CA GLN A 582 1.74 23.49 -5.31
C GLN A 582 2.87 24.19 -6.06
N LEU A 583 3.47 25.20 -5.43
CA LEU A 583 4.78 25.71 -5.79
C LEU A 583 5.83 24.90 -5.02
N TYR A 584 6.77 24.31 -5.75
CA TYR A 584 7.80 23.42 -5.21
C TYR A 584 9.17 23.98 -5.58
N LEU A 585 10.02 24.24 -4.59
CA LEU A 585 11.32 24.87 -4.78
C LEU A 585 12.42 24.02 -4.13
N VAL A 586 13.51 23.79 -4.86
CA VAL A 586 14.68 23.04 -4.39
C VAL A 586 15.95 23.82 -4.69
N LEU A 587 16.82 23.91 -3.70
CA LEU A 587 18.19 24.35 -3.85
C LEU A 587 19.05 23.16 -4.31
N GLY A 588 19.69 23.31 -5.46
CA GLY A 588 20.66 22.36 -5.99
C GLY A 588 22.10 22.75 -5.61
N LYS A 589 23.06 22.25 -6.38
CA LYS A 589 24.49 22.50 -6.14
C LYS A 589 24.94 23.85 -6.69
N GLN A 590 26.01 24.38 -6.12
CA GLN A 590 26.74 25.50 -6.71
C GLN A 590 27.49 25.01 -7.95
N GLU A 591 27.37 25.75 -9.04
CA GLU A 591 28.13 25.51 -10.25
C GLU A 591 29.55 26.09 -10.13
N PRO A 592 30.52 25.64 -10.96
CA PRO A 592 31.87 26.21 -10.97
C PRO A 592 31.92 27.72 -11.23
N SER A 593 30.88 28.28 -11.85
CA SER A 593 30.70 29.71 -12.08
C SER A 593 30.38 30.52 -10.81
N GLY A 594 30.06 29.85 -9.70
CA GLY A 594 29.61 30.46 -8.44
C GLY A 594 28.10 30.59 -8.31
N ARG A 595 27.33 30.38 -9.39
CA ARG A 595 25.87 30.45 -9.42
C ARG A 595 25.25 29.19 -8.79
N TRP A 596 24.06 29.31 -8.23
CA TRP A 596 23.37 28.19 -7.58
C TRP A 596 22.27 27.60 -8.46
N GLN A 597 22.22 26.28 -8.58
CA GLN A 597 21.12 25.64 -9.27
C GLN A 597 19.83 25.76 -8.45
N LEU A 598 18.79 26.33 -9.05
CA LEU A 598 17.44 26.37 -8.51
C LEU A 598 16.54 25.51 -9.39
N ARG A 599 15.78 24.62 -8.75
CA ARG A 599 14.73 23.84 -9.42
C ARG A 599 13.39 24.27 -8.89
N MET A 600 12.51 24.69 -9.78
CA MET A 600 11.22 25.27 -9.43
C MET A 600 10.13 24.62 -10.26
N TRP A 601 9.08 24.17 -9.59
CA TRP A 601 7.91 23.62 -10.26
C TRP A 601 6.62 24.30 -9.79
N TRP A 602 5.73 24.56 -10.74
CA TRP A 602 4.32 24.78 -10.46
C TRP A 602 3.53 23.54 -10.88
N LYS A 603 2.81 22.94 -9.93
CA LYS A 603 2.10 21.67 -10.11
C LYS A 603 0.60 21.86 -9.84
N PRO A 604 -0.19 22.19 -10.87
CA PRO A 604 -1.63 22.39 -10.73
C PRO A 604 -2.35 21.16 -10.20
N PHE A 605 -3.21 21.35 -9.20
CA PHE A 605 -4.10 20.34 -8.62
C PHE A 605 -3.46 19.01 -8.20
N VAL A 606 -2.13 18.95 -8.01
CA VAL A 606 -1.41 17.73 -7.60
C VAL A 606 -1.92 17.17 -6.27
N THR A 607 -2.43 18.03 -5.39
CA THR A 607 -3.00 17.64 -4.09
C THR A 607 -4.23 16.75 -4.20
N LEU A 608 -4.93 16.76 -5.35
CA LEU A 608 -6.06 15.88 -5.60
C LEU A 608 -5.65 14.40 -5.66
N ILE A 609 -4.39 14.09 -5.98
CA ILE A 609 -3.87 12.72 -5.96
C ILE A 609 -4.07 12.11 -4.56
N TRP A 610 -3.60 12.82 -3.53
CA TRP A 610 -3.65 12.35 -2.14
C TRP A 610 -5.01 12.56 -1.49
N LEU A 611 -5.74 13.61 -1.85
CA LEU A 611 -7.14 13.78 -1.43
C LEU A 611 -7.99 12.60 -1.92
N GLY A 612 -7.83 12.20 -3.19
CA GLY A 612 -8.52 11.04 -3.74
C GLY A 612 -8.13 9.74 -3.04
N GLY A 613 -6.84 9.53 -2.75
CA GLY A 613 -6.36 8.40 -1.93
C GLY A 613 -6.99 8.35 -0.53
N ALA A 614 -7.12 9.50 0.13
CA ALA A 614 -7.80 9.61 1.41
C ALA A 614 -9.31 9.30 1.30
N LEU A 615 -9.98 9.75 0.23
CA LEU A 615 -11.38 9.42 -0.04
C LEU A 615 -11.57 7.92 -0.32
N ILE A 616 -10.66 7.27 -1.05
CA ILE A 616 -10.67 5.82 -1.30
C ILE A 616 -10.63 5.06 0.04
N ALA A 617 -9.66 5.39 0.89
CA ALA A 617 -9.51 4.79 2.21
C ALA A 617 -10.73 5.06 3.12
N PHE A 618 -11.23 6.29 3.12
CA PHE A 618 -12.41 6.68 3.90
C PHE A 618 -13.68 5.96 3.43
N GLY A 619 -13.89 5.83 2.12
CA GLY A 619 -14.97 5.04 1.55
C GLY A 619 -14.89 3.56 1.97
N GLY A 620 -13.69 3.00 1.98
CA GLY A 620 -13.44 1.67 2.55
C GLY A 620 -13.85 1.56 4.02
N LEU A 621 -13.47 2.54 4.85
CA LEU A 621 -13.82 2.59 6.28
C LEU A 621 -15.35 2.66 6.48
N LEU A 622 -16.05 3.52 5.72
CA LEU A 622 -17.51 3.60 5.74
C LEU A 622 -18.17 2.26 5.39
N ALA A 623 -17.61 1.55 4.40
CA ALA A 623 -18.07 0.22 4.03
C ALA A 623 -17.83 -0.83 5.12
N LEU A 624 -16.69 -0.75 5.80
CA LEU A 624 -16.35 -1.65 6.91
C LEU A 624 -17.31 -1.44 8.09
N VAL A 625 -17.42 -0.19 8.58
CA VAL A 625 -18.29 0.20 9.70
C VAL A 625 -19.75 -0.11 9.38
N GLY A 626 -20.20 0.19 8.16
CA GLY A 626 -21.57 -0.04 7.72
C GLY A 626 -21.98 -1.51 7.79
N ARG A 627 -21.06 -2.41 7.47
CA ARG A 627 -21.29 -3.86 7.51
C ARG A 627 -21.28 -4.40 8.93
N PHE A 628 -20.31 -4.00 9.75
CA PHE A 628 -20.30 -4.36 11.17
C PHE A 628 -21.58 -3.96 11.90
N ARG A 629 -22.11 -2.76 11.63
CA ARG A 629 -23.39 -2.32 12.19
C ARG A 629 -24.53 -3.25 11.77
N ARG A 630 -24.67 -3.55 10.48
CA ARG A 630 -25.72 -4.44 9.96
C ARG A 630 -25.65 -5.85 10.57
N ASP A 631 -24.46 -6.42 10.67
CA ASP A 631 -24.28 -7.77 11.20
C ASP A 631 -24.62 -7.84 12.71
N ARG A 632 -24.30 -6.78 13.47
CA ARG A 632 -24.68 -6.68 14.90
C ARG A 632 -26.20 -6.59 15.09
N PHE A 633 -26.90 -5.78 14.28
CA PHE A 633 -28.35 -5.68 14.33
C PHE A 633 -29.03 -7.00 13.94
N SER A 634 -28.53 -7.70 12.91
CA SER A 634 -29.07 -9.01 12.54
C SER A 634 -28.88 -10.07 13.61
N ARG A 635 -27.80 -10.00 14.42
CA ARG A 635 -27.58 -10.92 15.54
C ARG A 635 -28.49 -10.64 16.74
N ARG A 636 -28.74 -9.36 17.07
CA ARG A 636 -29.70 -8.99 18.14
C ARG A 636 -31.12 -9.43 17.81
N GLY A 637 -31.59 -9.20 16.59
CA GLY A 637 -32.93 -9.64 16.18
C GLY A 637 -33.14 -11.16 16.12
N ARG A 638 -32.07 -11.98 16.15
CA ARG A 638 -32.14 -13.44 16.29
C ARG A 638 -31.97 -13.94 17.73
N ALA A 639 -31.54 -13.07 18.64
CA ALA A 639 -31.44 -13.38 20.06
C ALA A 639 -32.71 -12.95 20.82
N GLU A 640 -33.48 -12.03 20.24
CA GLU A 640 -34.78 -11.55 20.73
C GLU A 640 -35.98 -12.32 20.15
N ALA A 641 -35.75 -13.18 19.15
CA ALA A 641 -36.73 -14.09 18.53
C ALA A 641 -36.31 -15.53 18.80
#